data_AF-A0A2H0LX66-F1
#
_entry.id   AF-A0A2H0LX66-F1
#
_cell.length_a   1.000
_cell.length_b   1.000
_cell.length_c   1.000
_cell.angle_alpha   90.00
_cell.angle_beta   90.00
_cell.angle_gamma   90.00
#
_symmetry.space_group_name_H-M   'P 1'
#
loop_
_entity.id
_entity.type
_entity.pdbx_description
1 polymer ?
#
loop_
_entity_poly.entity_id
_entity_poly.type
_entity_poly.pdbx_seq_one_letter_code
_entity_poly.pdbx_strand_id
1 'polypeptide(L)'
;MLKKSKGEDSEYKNKFIAKEKELQELFAQNINLTKEIRNIELRTAAFLKDNKDKTEQLEIQKHQIIKLSEEIKGYLKSIAQYKKKEEENEWVPKKEFNKLNEEYTELEKELEQKEEKLNIYTHEIVQLKRLLKEGAEVVPPEENRELHDEGAKEEIPPPSAETLSRQQEAEQPVISQPEEKPKEELIAPKNEGVEKPEQAREDKEEKTAKAAGQEKAKKEALPVPAIGLEKIRNIGIMAHIDAGKTTLTERVLFYTGRSHKIGEVHEGAAVMDWMKQEQERGITITAAATTCFWKEARINIIDTPGHVDFTVEVERSLRVLDGAVAVFCAVGGVEPQSETVWHQSNKYKVPKIAFINKMDRIGADFFAVFNSIEDILGANAVPVEIPIGSEDNFRGVIDLIEMKAYMYNEDSLGKDYTTEDVPAECRAQADEYRHLMVEKALSFDEALMKKYLEQESAITGEEIKAAIRKGVISNKAVPVLCGTALKNKGVQKLLDAVILYLPSPLDVSAVEGHIAGEAEKTIRRKPDISEPLSALAFKVWADPHMGKLVYARIYSGYLATGSYVLNATKNKKERVGRIVLMHANQKENIEYAFAGDIVALIGLSNTITGDTLCSLDEPILLEAIEFPVPVVSLSIAPKSRKDQDKLGRALGRLTEEDPTFMVNSDEETNETILTGMGELHLEVIVSRLKEEFAVEVIVGRPKVAFRETVLRQAHAEGKYIRQTGGRGQYGHVVLEISPGDPKEGFQFVNSIKGGAIPQNFIPAVEKGIIEAMQKGVYAGYPVVNVRVNLVDGSFHDVDSSELAFKIAASMGFKDAFMKAQPVLLEPYMALEVSTPEEYANSVVGYICARRGKIINMENKGKQKIVLSEVPLSEMFGYASDLRSLSSGRANASMQFDKYQQVPGEIAQKIITEKKEREKKDQR
;
A
#
# COMPACT_ATOMS: atom_id res chain seq x y z
N MET A 1 70.71 18.09 53.53
CA MET A 1 69.34 17.57 53.69
C MET A 1 68.32 18.67 54.01
N LEU A 2 68.42 19.41 55.12
CA LEU A 2 67.43 20.44 55.56
C LEU A 2 66.91 21.48 54.55
N LYS A 3 67.61 21.76 53.43
CA LYS A 3 67.08 22.61 52.34
C LYS A 3 66.17 21.88 51.34
N LYS A 4 66.24 20.55 51.21
CA LYS A 4 65.34 19.76 50.36
C LYS A 4 63.97 19.56 51.02
N SER A 5 63.95 19.09 52.27
CA SER A 5 62.69 18.85 52.99
C SER A 5 61.83 20.11 53.11
N LYS A 6 62.43 21.29 53.32
CA LYS A 6 61.71 22.57 53.31
C LYS A 6 61.13 22.97 51.95
N GLY A 7 61.68 22.47 50.84
CA GLY A 7 61.09 22.65 49.51
C GLY A 7 59.92 21.70 49.30
N GLU A 8 60.13 20.43 49.65
CA GLU A 8 59.11 19.37 49.57
C GLU A 8 57.88 19.70 50.44
N ASP A 9 58.07 20.10 51.72
CA ASP A 9 57.01 20.59 52.61
C ASP A 9 56.20 21.74 51.99
N SER A 10 56.88 22.70 51.33
CA SER A 10 56.24 23.85 50.70
C SER A 10 55.37 23.45 49.50
N GLU A 11 55.83 22.47 48.71
CA GLU A 11 55.08 21.94 47.57
C GLU A 11 53.85 21.15 48.02
N TYR A 12 53.97 20.28 49.03
CA TYR A 12 52.83 19.56 49.59
C TYR A 12 51.81 20.51 50.21
N LYS A 13 52.25 21.56 50.91
CA LYS A 13 51.35 22.56 51.51
C LYS A 13 50.58 23.35 50.44
N ASN A 14 51.22 23.72 49.34
CA ASN A 14 50.55 24.38 48.21
C ASN A 14 49.55 23.44 47.50
N LYS A 15 49.90 22.16 47.32
CA LYS A 15 49.00 21.13 46.79
C LYS A 15 47.79 20.88 47.70
N PHE A 16 47.97 20.93 49.01
CA PHE A 16 46.88 20.84 49.99
C PHE A 16 45.93 22.03 49.89
N ILE A 17 46.45 23.26 49.86
CA ILE A 17 45.63 24.49 49.73
C ILE A 17 44.85 24.50 48.40
N ALA A 18 45.45 24.02 47.31
CA ALA A 18 44.75 23.89 46.02
C ALA A 18 43.58 22.88 46.11
N LYS A 19 43.81 21.71 46.72
CA LYS A 19 42.78 20.68 47.00
C LYS A 19 41.67 21.20 47.93
N GLU A 20 42.01 22.02 48.91
CA GLU A 20 41.04 22.61 49.84
C GLU A 20 40.12 23.63 49.14
N LYS A 21 40.67 24.44 48.21
CA LYS A 21 39.90 25.37 47.38
C LYS A 21 39.01 24.64 46.36
N GLU A 22 39.54 23.60 45.69
CA GLU A 22 38.79 22.70 44.81
C GLU A 22 37.58 22.07 45.55
N LEU A 23 37.77 21.62 46.78
CA LEU A 23 36.71 21.07 47.62
C LEU A 23 35.64 22.11 48.01
N GLN A 24 36.05 23.36 48.29
CA GLN A 24 35.11 24.46 48.59
C GLN A 24 34.27 24.85 47.36
N GLU A 25 34.85 24.85 46.16
CA GLU A 25 34.15 25.14 44.91
C GLU A 25 33.13 24.03 44.57
N LEU A 26 33.51 22.76 44.72
CA LEU A 26 32.59 21.61 44.58
C LEU A 26 31.45 21.61 45.62
N PHE A 27 31.71 22.11 46.83
CA PHE A 27 30.69 22.25 47.88
C PHE A 27 29.70 23.38 47.55
N ALA A 28 30.19 24.51 47.03
CA ALA A 28 29.35 25.61 46.56
C ALA A 28 28.47 25.20 45.36
N GLN A 29 29.00 24.43 44.41
CA GLN A 29 28.24 23.85 43.29
C GLN A 29 27.13 22.92 43.79
N ASN A 30 27.43 22.01 44.72
CA ASN A 30 26.42 21.12 45.33
C ASN A 30 25.28 21.91 46.01
N ILE A 31 25.60 23.00 46.71
CA ILE A 31 24.58 23.86 47.35
C ILE A 31 23.67 24.53 46.31
N ASN A 32 24.18 24.93 45.15
CA ASN A 32 23.35 25.53 44.10
C ASN A 32 22.50 24.48 43.37
N LEU A 33 23.08 23.33 43.00
CA LEU A 33 22.33 22.19 42.44
C LEU A 33 21.20 21.73 43.38
N THR A 34 21.42 21.73 44.70
CA THR A 34 20.40 21.40 45.70
C THR A 34 19.24 22.41 45.73
N LYS A 35 19.49 23.70 45.44
CA LYS A 35 18.43 24.72 45.29
C LYS A 35 17.68 24.56 43.98
N GLU A 36 18.38 24.26 42.89
CA GLU A 36 17.80 24.05 41.56
C GLU A 36 16.87 22.83 41.56
N ILE A 37 17.31 21.69 42.11
CA ILE A 37 16.48 20.50 42.31
C ILE A 37 15.20 20.87 43.09
N ARG A 38 15.32 21.61 44.20
CA ARG A 38 14.15 22.02 45.00
C ARG A 38 13.21 22.98 44.27
N ASN A 39 13.72 23.84 43.39
CA ASN A 39 12.90 24.70 42.54
C ASN A 39 12.20 23.91 41.43
N ILE A 40 12.85 22.87 40.89
CA ILE A 40 12.25 21.94 39.92
C ILE A 40 11.14 21.13 40.61
N GLU A 41 11.39 20.53 41.78
CA GLU A 41 10.38 19.82 42.59
C GLU A 41 9.12 20.65 42.82
N LEU A 42 9.27 21.94 43.18
CA LEU A 42 8.14 22.85 43.38
C LEU A 42 7.37 23.15 42.08
N ARG A 43 8.06 23.31 40.94
CA ARG A 43 7.43 23.46 39.62
C ARG A 43 6.70 22.18 39.20
N THR A 44 7.31 21.00 39.36
CA THR A 44 6.68 19.71 39.07
C THR A 44 5.45 19.47 39.95
N ALA A 45 5.49 19.81 41.24
CA ALA A 45 4.34 19.70 42.14
C ALA A 45 3.18 20.63 41.73
N ALA A 46 3.47 21.87 41.30
CA ALA A 46 2.45 22.77 40.77
C ALA A 46 1.84 22.25 39.46
N PHE A 47 2.67 21.76 38.54
CA PHE A 47 2.24 21.23 37.25
C PHE A 47 1.41 19.95 37.37
N LEU A 48 1.79 19.03 38.27
CA LEU A 48 1.00 17.83 38.59
C LEU A 48 -0.40 18.17 39.12
N LYS A 49 -0.56 19.29 39.82
CA LYS A 49 -1.87 19.75 40.29
C LYS A 49 -2.72 20.27 39.12
N ASP A 50 -2.17 21.15 38.28
CA ASP A 50 -2.87 21.71 37.12
C ASP A 50 -3.33 20.62 36.13
N ASN A 51 -2.49 19.60 35.86
CA ASN A 51 -2.89 18.43 35.08
C ASN A 51 -4.03 17.62 35.72
N LYS A 52 -4.07 17.51 37.05
CA LYS A 52 -5.17 16.83 37.76
C LYS A 52 -6.48 17.61 37.62
N ASP A 53 -6.43 18.91 37.87
CA ASP A 53 -7.60 19.80 37.80
C ASP A 53 -8.17 19.82 36.35
N LYS A 54 -7.32 19.83 35.31
CA LYS A 54 -7.70 19.68 33.88
C LYS A 54 -8.26 18.30 33.54
N THR A 55 -7.74 17.23 34.15
CA THR A 55 -8.23 15.86 33.91
C THR A 55 -9.65 15.69 34.46
N GLU A 56 -9.95 16.26 35.63
CA GLU A 56 -11.30 16.22 36.22
C GLU A 56 -12.33 17.00 35.37
N GLN A 57 -11.96 18.15 34.80
CA GLN A 57 -12.80 18.88 33.83
C GLN A 57 -13.13 18.03 32.58
N LEU A 58 -12.13 17.33 32.05
CA LEU A 58 -12.28 16.47 30.87
C LEU A 58 -13.16 15.23 31.12
N GLU A 59 -13.24 14.74 32.36
CA GLU A 59 -14.21 13.71 32.77
C GLU A 59 -15.64 14.27 32.86
N ILE A 60 -15.82 15.48 33.37
CA ILE A 60 -17.13 16.15 33.46
C ILE A 60 -17.73 16.38 32.07
N GLN A 61 -16.95 16.90 31.12
CA GLN A 61 -17.42 17.10 29.73
C GLN A 61 -17.76 15.79 29.02
N LYS A 62 -16.96 14.71 29.20
CA LYS A 62 -17.31 13.37 28.68
C LYS A 62 -18.69 12.92 29.19
N HIS A 63 -18.97 13.11 30.47
CA HIS A 63 -20.26 12.72 31.07
C HIS A 63 -21.43 13.57 30.53
N GLN A 64 -21.20 14.85 30.23
CA GLN A 64 -22.19 15.71 29.57
C GLN A 64 -22.47 15.27 28.13
N ILE A 65 -21.43 14.92 27.36
CA ILE A 65 -21.53 14.38 26.00
C ILE A 65 -22.30 13.06 25.95
N ILE A 66 -22.02 12.13 26.87
CA ILE A 66 -22.75 10.86 26.97
C ILE A 66 -24.24 11.12 27.17
N LYS A 67 -24.59 11.98 28.13
CA LYS A 67 -25.99 12.34 28.42
C LYS A 67 -26.67 13.00 27.21
N LEU A 68 -26.02 13.96 26.55
CA LEU A 68 -26.56 14.59 25.33
C LEU A 68 -26.74 13.58 24.19
N SER A 69 -25.82 12.63 24.03
CA SER A 69 -25.96 11.56 23.03
C SER A 69 -27.14 10.63 23.32
N GLU A 70 -27.45 10.37 24.58
CA GLU A 70 -28.65 9.60 24.98
C GLU A 70 -29.95 10.40 24.78
N GLU A 71 -29.95 11.70 25.12
CA GLU A 71 -31.07 12.61 24.83
C GLU A 71 -31.35 12.66 23.31
N ILE A 72 -30.34 12.91 22.47
CA ILE A 72 -30.44 12.92 20.99
C ILE A 72 -30.98 11.59 20.44
N LYS A 73 -30.51 10.44 20.95
CA LYS A 73 -31.06 9.11 20.59
C LYS A 73 -32.51 8.93 21.04
N GLY A 74 -32.99 9.68 22.02
CA GLY A 74 -34.39 9.80 22.39
C GLY A 74 -35.18 10.56 21.33
N TYR A 75 -34.77 11.80 21.00
CA TYR A 75 -35.41 12.62 19.98
C TYR A 75 -35.48 11.93 18.60
N LEU A 76 -34.39 11.32 18.13
CA LEU A 76 -34.37 10.56 16.88
C LEU A 76 -35.35 9.37 16.87
N LYS A 77 -35.56 8.70 18.02
CA LYS A 77 -36.58 7.65 18.13
C LYS A 77 -38.00 8.21 18.11
N SER A 78 -38.24 9.35 18.75
CA SER A 78 -39.54 10.04 18.68
C SER A 78 -39.84 10.45 17.24
N ILE A 79 -38.90 11.13 16.56
CA ILE A 79 -38.98 11.54 15.15
C ILE A 79 -39.28 10.35 14.22
N ALA A 80 -38.61 9.20 14.42
CA ALA A 80 -38.89 7.98 13.68
C ALA A 80 -40.30 7.40 13.97
N GLN A 81 -40.80 7.52 15.20
CA GLN A 81 -42.17 7.13 15.54
C GLN A 81 -43.23 8.09 14.97
N TYR A 82 -42.93 9.37 14.84
CA TYR A 82 -43.82 10.33 14.15
C TYR A 82 -43.90 10.01 12.66
N LYS A 83 -42.77 9.83 11.96
CA LYS A 83 -42.76 9.46 10.52
C LYS A 83 -43.48 8.14 10.27
N LYS A 84 -43.29 7.13 11.14
CA LYS A 84 -44.02 5.87 11.02
C LYS A 84 -45.54 6.01 11.27
N LYS A 85 -45.98 6.94 12.13
CA LYS A 85 -47.41 7.25 12.30
C LYS A 85 -47.99 8.02 11.11
N GLU A 86 -47.18 8.84 10.44
CA GLU A 86 -47.56 9.53 9.20
C GLU A 86 -47.75 8.51 8.06
N GLU A 87 -46.82 7.56 7.91
CA GLU A 87 -46.94 6.42 6.97
C GLU A 87 -48.13 5.49 7.27
N GLU A 88 -48.54 5.33 8.54
CA GLU A 88 -49.60 4.41 8.95
C GLU A 88 -51.03 5.01 8.95
N ASN A 89 -51.22 6.31 8.68
CA ASN A 89 -52.54 6.97 8.77
C ASN A 89 -52.93 7.76 7.52
N GLU A 90 -53.52 7.10 6.51
CA GLU A 90 -54.02 7.74 5.27
C GLU A 90 -55.18 8.75 5.47
N TRP A 91 -55.72 8.95 6.69
CA TRP A 91 -56.82 9.91 6.92
C TRP A 91 -56.80 10.60 8.29
N VAL A 92 -55.77 11.42 8.55
CA VAL A 92 -55.72 12.31 9.72
C VAL A 92 -56.51 13.61 9.45
N PRO A 93 -57.43 14.05 10.34
CA PRO A 93 -58.12 15.33 10.20
C PRO A 93 -57.13 16.52 10.13
N LYS A 94 -57.34 17.47 9.21
CA LYS A 94 -56.39 18.56 8.92
C LYS A 94 -55.98 19.41 10.14
N LYS A 95 -56.82 19.50 11.19
CA LYS A 95 -56.44 20.15 12.46
C LYS A 95 -55.41 19.36 13.26
N GLU A 96 -55.53 18.04 13.28
CA GLU A 96 -54.62 17.15 14.01
C GLU A 96 -53.31 16.97 13.25
N PHE A 97 -53.36 16.88 11.92
CA PHE A 97 -52.16 16.90 11.07
C PHE A 97 -51.33 18.18 11.27
N ASN A 98 -51.97 19.36 11.23
CA ASN A 98 -51.26 20.62 11.49
C ASN A 98 -50.58 20.63 12.88
N LYS A 99 -51.30 20.21 13.93
CA LYS A 99 -50.76 20.15 15.30
C LYS A 99 -49.62 19.13 15.43
N LEU A 100 -49.70 18.00 14.74
CA LEU A 100 -48.64 16.99 14.70
C LEU A 100 -47.38 17.52 14.01
N ASN A 101 -47.56 18.33 12.96
CA ASN A 101 -46.45 18.95 12.22
C ASN A 101 -45.83 20.13 13.00
N GLU A 102 -46.62 20.86 13.80
CA GLU A 102 -46.13 21.82 14.79
C GLU A 102 -45.24 21.12 15.85
N GLU A 103 -45.73 20.03 16.46
CA GLU A 103 -44.95 19.20 17.41
C GLU A 103 -43.67 18.62 16.78
N TYR A 104 -43.74 18.16 15.53
CA TYR A 104 -42.58 17.68 14.78
C TYR A 104 -41.54 18.79 14.55
N THR A 105 -41.99 19.99 14.17
CA THR A 105 -41.13 21.17 13.94
C THR A 105 -40.46 21.67 15.24
N GLU A 106 -41.11 21.52 16.39
CA GLU A 106 -40.49 21.81 17.70
C GLU A 106 -39.40 20.78 18.05
N LEU A 107 -39.65 19.48 17.79
CA LEU A 107 -38.68 18.42 18.05
C LEU A 107 -37.42 18.51 17.16
N GLU A 108 -37.53 18.94 15.90
CA GLU A 108 -36.36 19.20 15.06
C GLU A 108 -35.53 20.39 15.56
N LYS A 109 -36.17 21.47 16.06
CA LYS A 109 -35.47 22.61 16.66
C LYS A 109 -34.79 22.27 17.99
N GLU A 110 -35.43 21.43 18.82
CA GLU A 110 -34.77 20.93 20.04
C GLU A 110 -33.57 20.03 19.71
N LEU A 111 -33.65 19.21 18.66
CA LEU A 111 -32.54 18.39 18.18
C LEU A 111 -31.36 19.26 17.70
N GLU A 112 -31.62 20.24 16.82
CA GLU A 112 -30.61 21.16 16.28
C GLU A 112 -29.85 21.89 17.41
N GLN A 113 -30.57 22.44 18.39
CA GLN A 113 -29.97 23.09 19.57
C GLN A 113 -29.18 22.16 20.50
N LYS A 114 -29.38 20.84 20.41
CA LYS A 114 -28.63 19.83 21.19
C LYS A 114 -27.38 19.38 20.44
N GLU A 115 -27.45 19.28 19.11
CA GLU A 115 -26.31 18.99 18.24
C GLU A 115 -25.32 20.17 18.21
N GLU A 116 -25.80 21.42 18.20
CA GLU A 116 -24.94 22.61 18.35
C GLU A 116 -24.15 22.58 19.67
N LYS A 117 -24.82 22.28 20.79
CA LYS A 117 -24.17 22.15 22.11
C LYS A 117 -23.19 20.97 22.18
N LEU A 118 -23.50 19.87 21.51
CA LEU A 118 -22.58 18.73 21.37
C LEU A 118 -21.30 19.12 20.60
N ASN A 119 -21.41 19.93 19.56
CA ASN A 119 -20.26 20.47 18.82
C ASN A 119 -19.41 21.40 19.69
N ILE A 120 -20.02 22.29 20.48
CA ILE A 120 -19.30 23.17 21.42
C ILE A 120 -18.47 22.35 22.42
N TYR A 121 -19.09 21.40 23.14
CA TYR A 121 -18.35 20.56 24.10
C TYR A 121 -17.27 19.69 23.44
N THR A 122 -17.48 19.27 22.19
CA THR A 122 -16.46 18.54 21.42
C THR A 122 -15.26 19.43 21.12
N HIS A 123 -15.48 20.71 20.78
CA HIS A 123 -14.42 21.68 20.54
C HIS A 123 -13.66 22.05 21.83
N GLU A 124 -14.36 22.21 22.97
CA GLU A 124 -13.72 22.42 24.28
C GLU A 124 -12.80 21.24 24.67
N ILE A 125 -13.22 19.99 24.44
CA ILE A 125 -12.37 18.81 24.69
C ILE A 125 -11.11 18.82 23.80
N VAL A 126 -11.19 19.30 22.55
CA VAL A 126 -10.02 19.43 21.67
C VAL A 126 -9.05 20.47 22.24
N GLN A 127 -9.54 21.61 22.71
CA GLN A 127 -8.71 22.65 23.34
C GLN A 127 -8.07 22.16 24.66
N LEU A 128 -8.82 21.48 25.54
CA LEU A 128 -8.27 20.92 26.77
C LEU A 128 -7.23 19.82 26.50
N LYS A 129 -7.45 18.94 25.51
CA LYS A 129 -6.44 17.96 25.07
C LYS A 129 -5.17 18.63 24.54
N ARG A 130 -5.31 19.73 23.80
CA ARG A 130 -4.18 20.53 23.30
C ARG A 130 -3.37 21.11 24.47
N LEU A 131 -4.03 21.76 25.43
CA LEU A 131 -3.39 22.32 26.63
C LEU A 131 -2.75 21.25 27.55
N LEU A 132 -3.32 20.04 27.60
CA LEU A 132 -2.71 18.88 28.28
C LEU A 132 -1.47 18.34 27.54
N LYS A 133 -1.42 18.43 26.21
CA LYS A 133 -0.26 18.04 25.41
C LYS A 133 0.86 19.10 25.46
N GLU A 134 0.52 20.37 25.29
CA GLU A 134 1.46 21.50 25.36
C GLU A 134 2.13 21.59 26.74
N GLY A 135 1.44 21.21 27.83
CA GLY A 135 2.06 21.08 29.15
C GLY A 135 3.03 19.90 29.29
N ALA A 136 2.91 18.84 28.49
CA ALA A 136 3.75 17.64 28.60
C ALA A 136 5.15 17.82 27.98
N GLU A 137 5.34 18.83 27.14
CA GLU A 137 6.61 19.12 26.45
C GLU A 137 7.50 20.03 27.33
N VAL A 138 8.24 19.42 28.25
CA VAL A 138 9.22 20.14 29.10
C VAL A 138 10.44 20.54 28.27
N VAL A 139 10.48 21.81 27.86
CA VAL A 139 11.61 22.42 27.14
C VAL A 139 12.87 22.43 28.01
N PRO A 140 14.04 21.99 27.51
CA PRO A 140 15.31 22.11 28.23
C PRO A 140 15.77 23.58 28.32
N PRO A 141 16.56 23.97 29.33
CA PRO A 141 16.92 25.36 29.54
C PRO A 141 17.94 25.88 28.51
N GLU A 142 17.51 26.74 27.60
CA GLU A 142 18.40 27.61 26.83
C GLU A 142 18.89 28.81 27.67
N GLU A 143 20.08 29.31 27.34
CA GLU A 143 20.76 30.36 28.11
C GLU A 143 20.31 31.77 27.73
N ASN A 144 20.21 32.63 28.75
CA ASN A 144 20.25 34.10 28.71
C ASN A 144 20.10 34.80 27.34
N ARG A 145 18.91 35.33 27.06
CA ARG A 145 18.76 36.57 26.29
C ARG A 145 18.05 37.62 27.13
N GLU A 146 18.53 38.85 27.03
CA GLU A 146 18.19 39.94 27.94
C GLU A 146 16.83 40.55 27.61
N LEU A 147 16.07 40.90 28.65
CA LEU A 147 14.78 41.57 28.52
C LEU A 147 14.99 43.05 28.23
N HIS A 148 14.62 43.49 27.03
CA HIS A 148 14.22 44.87 26.80
C HIS A 148 12.74 45.04 27.14
N ASP A 149 12.46 45.90 28.12
CA ASP A 149 11.13 46.31 28.54
C ASP A 149 10.78 47.65 27.88
N GLU A 150 9.79 47.65 26.99
CA GLU A 150 9.06 48.87 26.61
C GLU A 150 7.65 48.49 26.15
N GLY A 151 6.65 48.91 26.94
CA GLY A 151 5.28 48.39 26.81
C GLY A 151 4.31 49.29 26.06
N ALA A 152 3.17 48.71 25.69
CA ALA A 152 1.92 49.43 25.51
C ALA A 152 0.74 48.51 25.89
N LYS A 153 -0.29 49.07 26.51
CA LYS A 153 -1.64 48.49 26.51
C LYS A 153 -2.45 49.28 25.49
N GLU A 154 -3.13 48.59 24.58
CA GLU A 154 -4.26 49.20 23.87
C GLU A 154 -5.30 48.14 23.52
N GLU A 155 -6.52 48.59 23.22
CA GLU A 155 -7.74 47.79 23.37
C GLU A 155 -8.22 47.22 22.04
N ILE A 156 -8.78 46.00 22.05
CA ILE A 156 -9.45 45.42 20.86
C ILE A 156 -10.92 45.85 20.89
N PRO A 157 -11.42 46.62 19.91
CA PRO A 157 -12.81 47.05 19.87
C PRO A 157 -13.75 45.92 19.39
N PRO A 158 -15.03 45.93 19.78
CA PRO A 158 -16.02 44.96 19.30
C PRO A 158 -16.43 45.27 17.85
N PRO A 159 -16.72 44.25 17.01
CA PRO A 159 -17.23 44.46 15.66
C PRO A 159 -18.64 45.06 15.68
N SER A 160 -18.85 46.11 14.88
CA SER A 160 -20.11 46.85 14.79
C SER A 160 -21.15 46.15 13.90
N ALA A 161 -22.42 46.20 14.30
CA ALA A 161 -23.53 45.60 13.56
C ALA A 161 -24.30 46.64 12.71
N GLU A 162 -24.02 46.67 11.42
CA GLU A 162 -24.83 47.24 10.32
C GLU A 162 -24.49 46.40 9.06
N THR A 163 -25.40 46.03 8.15
CA THR A 163 -26.73 46.59 7.86
C THR A 163 -27.78 45.49 7.66
N LEU A 164 -28.90 45.57 8.39
CA LEU A 164 -30.08 44.72 8.17
C LEU A 164 -31.33 45.60 8.03
N SER A 165 -31.80 45.83 6.80
CA SER A 165 -33.24 46.05 6.47
C SER A 165 -33.45 46.41 4.99
N ARG A 166 -34.69 46.19 4.54
CA ARG A 166 -35.25 46.41 3.18
C ARG A 166 -34.79 45.38 2.13
N GLN A 167 -35.70 44.70 1.42
CA GLN A 167 -37.17 44.76 1.45
C GLN A 167 -37.79 43.38 1.12
N GLN A 168 -38.96 43.10 1.70
CA GLN A 168 -39.80 41.94 1.36
C GLN A 168 -40.94 42.38 0.47
N GLU A 169 -41.21 41.65 -0.62
CA GLU A 169 -42.48 41.60 -1.37
C GLU A 169 -42.33 40.52 -2.47
N ALA A 170 -43.31 39.71 -2.86
CA ALA A 170 -44.46 39.12 -2.15
C ALA A 170 -45.07 37.99 -3.02
N GLU A 171 -45.27 36.78 -2.51
CA GLU A 171 -46.03 35.71 -3.20
C GLU A 171 -46.92 34.88 -2.27
N GLN A 172 -48.22 34.79 -2.58
CA GLN A 172 -49.19 33.75 -2.19
C GLN A 172 -50.30 33.66 -3.30
N PRO A 173 -51.34 32.80 -3.24
CA PRO A 173 -51.33 31.58 -4.05
C PRO A 173 -52.63 31.34 -4.87
N VAL A 174 -52.63 30.33 -5.75
CA VAL A 174 -53.85 29.78 -6.38
C VAL A 174 -53.83 28.24 -6.38
N ILE A 175 -55.01 27.62 -6.35
CA ILE A 175 -55.28 26.21 -6.01
C ILE A 175 -55.70 25.41 -7.26
N SER A 176 -55.39 24.11 -7.30
CA SER A 176 -56.14 23.11 -8.10
C SER A 176 -56.18 21.74 -7.39
N GLN A 177 -57.11 20.86 -7.81
CA GLN A 177 -57.43 19.57 -7.16
C GLN A 177 -57.31 18.38 -8.15
N PRO A 178 -57.30 17.11 -7.66
CA PRO A 178 -56.89 15.93 -8.44
C PRO A 178 -58.03 15.07 -9.01
N GLU A 179 -57.70 14.10 -9.88
CA GLU A 179 -58.56 12.98 -10.30
C GLU A 179 -57.77 11.64 -10.37
N GLU A 180 -58.49 10.51 -10.46
CA GLU A 180 -58.01 9.14 -10.17
C GLU A 180 -57.86 8.21 -11.40
N LYS A 181 -57.50 6.93 -11.17
CA LYS A 181 -57.41 5.84 -12.17
C LYS A 181 -58.47 4.74 -11.91
N PRO A 182 -58.87 3.97 -12.95
CA PRO A 182 -59.37 2.60 -12.75
C PRO A 182 -58.75 1.52 -13.70
N LYS A 183 -59.36 0.33 -13.73
CA LYS A 183 -58.87 -1.00 -14.19
C LYS A 183 -59.90 -1.73 -15.11
N GLU A 184 -59.66 -2.89 -15.75
CA GLU A 184 -58.47 -3.76 -15.84
C GLU A 184 -58.03 -3.98 -17.33
N GLU A 185 -58.12 -5.09 -18.09
CA GLU A 185 -58.45 -6.53 -17.90
C GLU A 185 -57.80 -7.38 -19.06
N LEU A 186 -58.14 -8.67 -19.23
CA LEU A 186 -57.70 -9.56 -20.34
C LEU A 186 -58.91 -10.12 -21.12
N ILE A 187 -58.70 -10.59 -22.38
CA ILE A 187 -59.19 -11.89 -22.93
C ILE A 187 -58.81 -12.06 -24.44
N ALA A 188 -58.66 -13.33 -24.85
CA ALA A 188 -58.58 -13.86 -26.23
C ALA A 188 -59.37 -15.20 -26.26
N PRO A 189 -59.72 -15.89 -27.38
CA PRO A 189 -58.95 -16.01 -28.64
C PRO A 189 -59.77 -16.36 -29.95
N LYS A 190 -59.05 -16.90 -30.98
CA LYS A 190 -59.48 -17.84 -32.06
C LYS A 190 -60.31 -17.30 -33.25
N ASN A 191 -59.85 -17.45 -34.50
CA ASN A 191 -59.93 -18.60 -35.46
C ASN A 191 -61.33 -18.74 -36.13
N GLU A 192 -61.53 -19.14 -37.40
CA GLU A 192 -60.68 -19.42 -38.58
C GLU A 192 -61.58 -19.46 -39.85
N GLY A 193 -61.00 -19.38 -41.07
CA GLY A 193 -61.78 -19.44 -42.32
C GLY A 193 -60.97 -18.99 -43.56
N VAL A 194 -60.09 -19.77 -44.19
CA VAL A 194 -60.24 -21.03 -44.97
C VAL A 194 -60.16 -20.78 -46.49
N GLU A 195 -58.98 -21.08 -47.04
CA GLU A 195 -58.67 -21.60 -48.41
C GLU A 195 -58.84 -20.67 -49.65
N LYS A 196 -57.77 -20.34 -50.42
CA LYS A 196 -56.90 -21.11 -51.40
C LYS A 196 -57.57 -21.27 -52.80
N PRO A 197 -56.83 -21.53 -53.91
CA PRO A 197 -55.36 -21.53 -54.17
C PRO A 197 -54.97 -20.35 -55.13
N GLU A 198 -53.82 -20.19 -55.80
CA GLU A 198 -52.83 -21.08 -56.46
C GLU A 198 -51.39 -20.53 -56.50
N GLN A 199 -50.41 -21.42 -56.80
CA GLN A 199 -49.07 -21.19 -57.39
C GLN A 199 -48.21 -20.02 -56.82
N ALA A 200 -47.13 -20.20 -56.06
CA ALA A 200 -46.37 -21.38 -55.63
C ALA A 200 -45.62 -22.19 -56.71
N ARG A 201 -44.33 -21.81 -56.91
CA ARG A 201 -43.20 -22.59 -57.48
C ARG A 201 -43.29 -22.99 -58.98
N GLU A 202 -42.20 -23.20 -59.70
CA GLU A 202 -40.80 -22.74 -59.58
C GLU A 202 -40.65 -21.39 -60.39
N ASP A 203 -39.59 -20.57 -60.38
CA ASP A 203 -38.14 -20.83 -60.26
C ASP A 203 -37.44 -20.01 -59.17
N LYS A 204 -36.40 -20.65 -58.61
CA LYS A 204 -35.24 -19.97 -58.00
C LYS A 204 -34.18 -19.79 -59.11
N GLU A 205 -33.20 -18.92 -58.85
CA GLU A 205 -32.17 -18.49 -59.81
C GLU A 205 -32.66 -17.38 -60.78
N GLU A 206 -31.74 -16.71 -61.46
CA GLU A 206 -31.94 -15.57 -62.40
C GLU A 206 -32.61 -14.25 -61.92
N LYS A 207 -33.08 -14.11 -60.67
CA LYS A 207 -33.37 -12.77 -60.07
C LYS A 207 -32.40 -12.31 -58.97
N THR A 208 -31.34 -13.09 -58.72
CA THR A 208 -30.28 -12.82 -57.75
C THR A 208 -29.11 -11.97 -58.28
N ALA A 209 -29.14 -11.52 -59.55
CA ALA A 209 -27.97 -10.96 -60.23
C ALA A 209 -27.93 -9.42 -60.43
N LYS A 210 -29.00 -8.67 -60.12
CA LYS A 210 -29.04 -7.19 -60.30
C LYS A 210 -29.52 -6.37 -59.10
N ALA A 211 -29.81 -7.01 -57.97
CA ALA A 211 -29.98 -6.33 -56.67
C ALA A 211 -28.71 -6.40 -55.79
N ALA A 212 -27.71 -7.19 -56.17
CA ALA A 212 -26.51 -7.48 -55.39
C ALA A 212 -25.35 -6.47 -55.61
N GLY A 213 -25.66 -5.18 -55.76
CA GLY A 213 -24.67 -4.16 -56.16
C GLY A 213 -24.66 -2.85 -55.36
N GLN A 214 -25.60 -2.65 -54.42
CA GLN A 214 -25.72 -1.39 -53.66
C GLN A 214 -26.08 -1.55 -52.17
N GLU A 215 -25.71 -2.66 -51.53
CA GLU A 215 -25.44 -2.60 -50.08
C GLU A 215 -24.11 -1.86 -49.86
N LYS A 216 -24.14 -0.53 -50.02
CA LYS A 216 -23.14 0.33 -49.41
C LYS A 216 -23.27 0.15 -47.90
N ALA A 217 -22.28 -0.51 -47.30
CA ALA A 217 -22.13 -0.51 -45.85
C ALA A 217 -22.22 0.94 -45.35
N LYS A 218 -23.24 1.23 -44.52
CA LYS A 218 -23.21 2.42 -43.69
C LYS A 218 -22.05 2.24 -42.74
N LYS A 219 -20.88 2.80 -43.09
CA LYS A 219 -19.87 3.12 -42.08
C LYS A 219 -20.55 4.08 -41.12
N GLU A 220 -20.89 3.58 -39.94
CA GLU A 220 -21.18 4.45 -38.80
C GLU A 220 -19.97 5.37 -38.62
N ALA A 221 -20.22 6.65 -38.40
CA ALA A 221 -19.12 7.60 -38.21
C ALA A 221 -18.40 7.21 -36.92
N LEU A 222 -17.09 6.97 -36.99
CA LEU A 222 -16.29 6.68 -35.81
C LEU A 222 -16.49 7.82 -34.79
N PRO A 223 -16.75 7.50 -33.50
CA PRO A 223 -16.97 8.53 -32.49
C PRO A 223 -15.74 9.43 -32.39
N VAL A 224 -15.92 10.75 -32.47
CA VAL A 224 -14.79 11.69 -32.48
C VAL A 224 -14.40 12.01 -31.03
N PRO A 225 -13.13 11.84 -30.62
CA PRO A 225 -12.69 12.22 -29.29
C PRO A 225 -12.75 13.75 -29.11
N ALA A 226 -13.23 14.20 -27.95
CA ALA A 226 -13.39 15.63 -27.66
C ALA A 226 -12.06 16.40 -27.51
N ILE A 227 -10.93 15.69 -27.43
CA ILE A 227 -9.57 16.25 -27.32
C ILE A 227 -8.65 15.38 -28.20
N GLY A 228 -7.77 16.02 -28.97
CA GLY A 228 -6.77 15.32 -29.78
C GLY A 228 -5.70 14.65 -28.93
N LEU A 229 -5.20 13.50 -29.39
CA LEU A 229 -4.24 12.68 -28.65
C LEU A 229 -2.94 13.45 -28.34
N GLU A 230 -2.54 14.36 -29.22
CA GLU A 230 -1.37 15.25 -29.05
C GLU A 230 -1.48 16.19 -27.82
N LYS A 231 -2.69 16.44 -27.33
CA LYS A 231 -2.98 17.27 -26.14
C LYS A 231 -3.23 16.45 -24.86
N ILE A 232 -3.09 15.13 -24.90
CA ILE A 232 -3.15 14.28 -23.71
C ILE A 232 -1.73 14.12 -23.13
N ARG A 233 -1.62 14.10 -21.80
CA ARG A 233 -0.42 13.72 -21.04
C ARG A 233 -0.84 12.72 -19.96
N ASN A 234 -0.33 11.48 -19.98
CA ASN A 234 -0.54 10.51 -18.91
C ASN A 234 0.72 10.45 -18.06
N ILE A 235 0.69 11.07 -16.87
CA ILE A 235 1.89 11.28 -16.03
C ILE A 235 1.78 10.62 -14.65
N GLY A 236 2.89 10.03 -14.21
CA GLY A 236 3.07 9.64 -12.81
C GLY A 236 3.81 10.72 -12.04
N ILE A 237 3.45 10.93 -10.78
CA ILE A 237 4.32 11.63 -9.83
C ILE A 237 4.95 10.56 -8.94
N MET A 238 6.28 10.52 -8.89
CA MET A 238 7.06 9.48 -8.22
C MET A 238 8.20 10.08 -7.41
N ALA A 239 8.42 9.57 -6.20
CA ALA A 239 9.30 10.20 -5.22
C ALA A 239 9.65 9.23 -4.07
N HIS A 240 10.61 9.61 -3.22
CA HIS A 240 10.72 9.01 -1.89
C HIS A 240 9.54 9.42 -0.98
N ILE A 241 9.42 8.73 0.15
CA ILE A 241 8.65 9.16 1.32
C ILE A 241 9.09 10.59 1.69
N ASP A 242 8.15 11.43 2.11
CA ASP A 242 8.42 12.80 2.55
C ASP A 242 9.12 13.74 1.52
N ALA A 243 9.30 13.35 0.26
CA ALA A 243 9.74 14.26 -0.80
C ALA A 243 8.67 15.33 -1.19
N GLY A 244 7.53 15.37 -0.48
CA GLY A 244 6.42 16.30 -0.71
C GLY A 244 5.55 15.94 -1.93
N LYS A 245 5.51 14.66 -2.31
CA LYS A 245 4.80 14.13 -3.48
C LYS A 245 3.30 14.48 -3.50
N THR A 246 2.52 14.01 -2.52
CA THR A 246 1.08 14.30 -2.44
C THR A 246 0.82 15.80 -2.35
N THR A 247 1.67 16.54 -1.62
CA THR A 247 1.59 18.01 -1.54
C THR A 247 1.70 18.65 -2.93
N LEU A 248 2.62 18.18 -3.77
CA LEU A 248 2.75 18.64 -5.15
C LEU A 248 1.51 18.31 -5.98
N THR A 249 0.94 17.11 -5.83
CA THR A 249 -0.31 16.69 -6.45
C THR A 249 -1.47 17.61 -6.08
N GLU A 250 -1.65 17.92 -4.79
CA GLU A 250 -2.67 18.86 -4.30
C GLU A 250 -2.47 20.28 -4.87
N ARG A 251 -1.23 20.78 -4.96
CA ARG A 251 -0.96 22.07 -5.63
C ARG A 251 -1.31 22.03 -7.12
N VAL A 252 -1.04 20.94 -7.82
CA VAL A 252 -1.45 20.76 -9.23
C VAL A 252 -2.98 20.77 -9.37
N LEU A 253 -3.72 20.10 -8.48
CA LEU A 253 -5.19 20.15 -8.47
C LEU A 253 -5.74 21.55 -8.16
N PHE A 254 -5.08 22.31 -7.29
CA PHE A 254 -5.44 23.70 -7.01
C PHE A 254 -5.19 24.64 -8.21
N TYR A 255 -4.01 24.60 -8.84
CA TYR A 255 -3.71 25.49 -9.97
C TYR A 255 -4.49 25.14 -11.24
N THR A 256 -4.78 23.87 -11.49
CA THR A 256 -5.67 23.43 -12.59
C THR A 256 -7.16 23.72 -12.33
N GLY A 257 -7.49 24.42 -11.22
CA GLY A 257 -8.85 24.80 -10.87
C GLY A 257 -9.76 23.63 -10.49
N ARG A 258 -9.17 22.45 -10.21
CA ARG A 258 -9.89 21.21 -9.88
C ARG A 258 -10.21 21.07 -8.40
N SER A 259 -9.39 21.66 -7.52
CA SER A 259 -9.77 21.92 -6.13
C SER A 259 -9.90 23.41 -5.85
N HIS A 260 -11.00 23.80 -5.21
CA HIS A 260 -11.21 25.16 -4.70
C HIS A 260 -10.58 25.40 -3.32
N LYS A 261 -10.05 24.34 -2.68
CA LYS A 261 -9.34 24.41 -1.39
C LYS A 261 -7.93 23.87 -1.53
N ILE A 262 -7.01 24.46 -0.77
CA ILE A 262 -5.73 23.84 -0.46
C ILE A 262 -5.98 22.79 0.62
N GLY A 263 -5.64 21.54 0.33
CA GLY A 263 -5.61 20.46 1.31
C GLY A 263 -4.19 20.28 1.85
N GLU A 264 -4.02 20.32 3.17
CA GLU A 264 -2.73 20.05 3.82
C GLU A 264 -2.69 18.58 4.27
N VAL A 265 -1.68 17.83 3.80
CA VAL A 265 -1.51 16.40 4.10
C VAL A 265 -1.35 16.16 5.61
N HIS A 266 -0.61 17.05 6.30
CA HIS A 266 -0.36 16.96 7.74
C HIS A 266 -1.59 17.22 8.62
N GLU A 267 -2.66 17.82 8.06
CA GLU A 267 -3.94 18.02 8.74
C GLU A 267 -4.99 16.94 8.37
N GLY A 268 -4.62 15.95 7.55
CA GLY A 268 -5.56 14.96 7.00
C GLY A 268 -6.54 15.54 5.98
N ALA A 269 -6.26 16.73 5.44
CA ALA A 269 -7.16 17.49 4.56
C ALA A 269 -6.87 17.32 3.06
N ALA A 270 -5.95 16.41 2.70
CA ALA A 270 -5.66 16.07 1.31
C ALA A 270 -6.84 15.35 0.63
N VAL A 271 -7.00 15.56 -0.68
CA VAL A 271 -8.06 14.98 -1.51
C VAL A 271 -7.61 13.65 -2.12
N MET A 272 -6.31 13.50 -2.40
CA MET A 272 -5.73 12.30 -3.03
C MET A 272 -5.47 11.16 -2.03
N ASP A 273 -4.98 11.46 -0.83
CA ASP A 273 -4.82 10.51 0.27
C ASP A 273 -6.20 10.35 0.98
N TRP A 274 -7.08 9.54 0.38
CA TRP A 274 -8.49 9.42 0.77
C TRP A 274 -8.76 8.31 1.79
N MET A 275 -7.84 7.35 1.96
CA MET A 275 -7.96 6.34 3.00
C MET A 275 -7.64 6.94 4.37
N LYS A 276 -8.38 6.51 5.39
CA LYS A 276 -8.11 6.85 6.79
C LYS A 276 -6.67 6.48 7.21
N GLN A 277 -6.15 5.36 6.72
CA GLN A 277 -4.78 4.89 6.96
C GLN A 277 -3.72 5.78 6.30
N GLU A 278 -4.03 6.40 5.15
CA GLU A 278 -3.14 7.35 4.46
C GLU A 278 -3.07 8.67 5.26
N GLN A 279 -4.24 9.17 5.68
CA GLN A 279 -4.38 10.37 6.51
C GLN A 279 -3.77 10.23 7.92
N GLU A 280 -3.99 9.09 8.60
CA GLU A 280 -3.43 8.82 9.94
C GLU A 280 -1.91 8.67 9.95
N ARG A 281 -1.29 8.29 8.81
CA ARG A 281 0.17 8.04 8.71
C ARG A 281 0.93 9.06 7.84
N GLY A 282 0.24 9.96 7.13
CA GLY A 282 0.85 10.95 6.24
C GLY A 282 1.53 10.35 5.00
N ILE A 283 1.08 9.17 4.53
CA ILE A 283 1.66 8.46 3.39
C ILE A 283 0.59 7.98 2.42
N THR A 284 0.81 8.18 1.13
CA THR A 284 0.01 7.49 0.09
C THR A 284 0.27 6.00 0.13
N ILE A 285 -0.79 5.20 0.11
CA ILE A 285 -0.77 3.74 0.12
C ILE A 285 -1.21 3.22 -1.25
N THR A 286 -2.31 3.73 -1.81
CA THR A 286 -2.82 3.29 -3.11
C THR A 286 -2.70 4.38 -4.18
N ALA A 287 -2.38 3.99 -5.42
CA ALA A 287 -2.23 4.97 -6.49
C ALA A 287 -3.59 5.59 -6.88
N ALA A 288 -3.73 6.89 -6.69
CA ALA A 288 -4.94 7.64 -7.04
C ALA A 288 -4.82 8.22 -8.46
N ALA A 289 -5.86 8.05 -9.27
CA ALA A 289 -5.88 8.50 -10.67
C ALA A 289 -6.91 9.62 -10.87
N THR A 290 -6.46 10.80 -11.28
CA THR A 290 -7.28 12.01 -11.42
C THR A 290 -7.01 12.73 -12.73
N THR A 291 -8.07 13.15 -13.42
CA THR A 291 -7.98 13.97 -14.64
C THR A 291 -8.04 15.47 -14.31
N CYS A 292 -7.05 16.23 -14.75
CA CYS A 292 -7.03 17.70 -14.67
C CYS A 292 -6.71 18.33 -16.04
N PHE A 293 -6.80 19.65 -16.11
CA PHE A 293 -6.65 20.42 -17.35
C PHE A 293 -5.70 21.59 -17.10
N TRP A 294 -4.68 21.74 -17.95
CA TRP A 294 -3.75 22.87 -17.90
C TRP A 294 -3.59 23.45 -19.30
N LYS A 295 -3.88 24.74 -19.45
CA LYS A 295 -3.99 25.42 -20.76
C LYS A 295 -4.95 24.63 -21.67
N GLU A 296 -4.50 24.11 -22.80
CA GLU A 296 -5.31 23.29 -23.71
C GLU A 296 -5.12 21.76 -23.55
N ALA A 297 -4.30 21.32 -22.58
CA ALA A 297 -3.94 19.92 -22.41
C ALA A 297 -4.78 19.21 -21.32
N ARG A 298 -5.17 17.97 -21.59
CA ARG A 298 -5.69 17.02 -20.59
C ARG A 298 -4.50 16.32 -19.93
N ILE A 299 -4.35 16.48 -18.63
CA ILE A 299 -3.32 15.79 -17.84
C ILE A 299 -4.01 14.74 -16.98
N ASN A 300 -3.74 13.48 -17.25
CA ASN A 300 -4.17 12.34 -16.44
C ASN A 300 -3.03 12.03 -15.47
N ILE A 301 -3.23 12.29 -14.17
CA ILE A 301 -2.22 12.11 -13.14
C ILE A 301 -2.49 10.81 -12.40
N ILE A 302 -1.47 9.96 -12.26
CA ILE A 302 -1.45 8.87 -11.29
C ILE A 302 -0.44 9.24 -10.20
N ASP A 303 -0.91 9.40 -8.97
CA ASP A 303 -0.05 9.69 -7.83
C ASP A 303 0.45 8.39 -7.21
N THR A 304 1.76 8.16 -7.16
CA THR A 304 2.32 6.83 -6.80
C THR A 304 2.83 6.78 -5.35
N PRO A 305 2.71 5.67 -4.61
CA PRO A 305 3.22 5.60 -3.25
C PRO A 305 4.76 5.54 -3.24
N GLY A 306 5.40 6.32 -2.37
CA GLY A 306 6.86 6.38 -2.24
C GLY A 306 7.47 5.33 -1.29
N HIS A 307 6.64 4.45 -0.73
CA HIS A 307 7.04 3.46 0.27
C HIS A 307 7.19 2.05 -0.35
N VAL A 308 8.30 1.36 -0.05
CA VAL A 308 8.72 0.10 -0.69
C VAL A 308 7.71 -1.05 -0.57
N ASP A 309 6.97 -1.12 0.53
CA ASP A 309 5.89 -2.10 0.77
C ASP A 309 4.73 -2.03 -0.25
N PHE A 310 4.62 -0.92 -0.99
CA PHE A 310 3.60 -0.71 -2.03
C PHE A 310 4.23 -0.61 -3.43
N THR A 311 5.39 -1.24 -3.65
CA THR A 311 6.09 -1.30 -4.95
C THR A 311 5.22 -1.80 -6.11
N VAL A 312 4.19 -2.61 -5.84
CA VAL A 312 3.17 -3.05 -6.82
C VAL A 312 2.41 -1.87 -7.43
N GLU A 313 2.06 -0.87 -6.63
CA GLU A 313 1.39 0.35 -7.08
C GLU A 313 2.30 1.17 -8.00
N VAL A 314 3.61 1.13 -7.77
CA VAL A 314 4.62 1.80 -8.60
C VAL A 314 4.81 1.06 -9.93
N GLU A 315 5.04 -0.27 -9.90
CA GLU A 315 5.13 -1.11 -11.10
C GLU A 315 3.89 -0.95 -12.01
N ARG A 316 2.69 -1.10 -11.45
CA ARG A 316 1.44 -1.06 -12.20
C ARG A 316 1.12 0.33 -12.76
N SER A 317 1.55 1.39 -12.08
CA SER A 317 1.43 2.76 -12.58
C SER A 317 2.42 3.02 -13.71
N LEU A 318 3.72 2.77 -13.50
CA LEU A 318 4.77 3.01 -14.51
C LEU A 318 4.52 2.24 -15.81
N ARG A 319 3.86 1.07 -15.76
CA ARG A 319 3.49 0.30 -16.96
C ARG A 319 2.40 0.95 -17.84
N VAL A 320 1.57 1.85 -17.30
CA VAL A 320 0.44 2.49 -18.05
C VAL A 320 0.61 3.98 -18.34
N LEU A 321 1.68 4.58 -17.81
CA LEU A 321 2.00 5.99 -17.96
C LEU A 321 2.82 6.25 -19.22
N ASP A 322 2.59 7.40 -19.86
CA ASP A 322 3.39 7.84 -21.00
C ASP A 322 4.68 8.51 -20.52
N GLY A 323 4.65 9.20 -19.37
CA GLY A 323 5.80 9.88 -18.77
C GLY A 323 5.71 9.99 -17.25
N ALA A 324 6.75 10.52 -16.60
CA ALA A 324 6.77 10.69 -15.14
C ALA A 324 7.54 11.95 -14.66
N VAL A 325 7.14 12.43 -13.48
CA VAL A 325 7.79 13.50 -12.72
C VAL A 325 8.50 12.88 -11.52
N ALA A 326 9.82 12.88 -11.54
CA ALA A 326 10.66 12.45 -10.43
C ALA A 326 10.83 13.60 -9.43
N VAL A 327 10.26 13.48 -8.23
CA VAL A 327 10.35 14.50 -7.18
C VAL A 327 11.46 14.14 -6.20
N PHE A 328 12.42 15.05 -6.04
CA PHE A 328 13.55 14.92 -5.12
C PHE A 328 13.45 15.95 -4.01
N CYS A 329 14.00 15.65 -2.83
CA CYS A 329 14.08 16.60 -1.72
C CYS A 329 15.36 17.43 -1.85
N ALA A 330 15.27 18.76 -1.82
CA ALA A 330 16.44 19.66 -1.89
C ALA A 330 17.45 19.47 -0.74
N VAL A 331 17.05 18.81 0.35
CA VAL A 331 17.89 18.50 1.53
C VAL A 331 18.36 17.04 1.54
N GLY A 332 17.51 16.10 1.11
CA GLY A 332 17.80 14.65 1.12
C GLY A 332 18.48 14.13 -0.15
N GLY A 333 18.32 14.82 -1.28
CA GLY A 333 18.89 14.47 -2.57
C GLY A 333 18.34 13.19 -3.18
N VAL A 334 19.23 12.28 -3.57
CA VAL A 334 18.89 10.98 -4.15
C VAL A 334 18.96 9.91 -3.06
N GLU A 335 17.80 9.45 -2.63
CA GLU A 335 17.65 8.42 -1.59
C GLU A 335 17.51 7.01 -2.21
N PRO A 336 17.82 5.91 -1.48
CA PRO A 336 17.83 4.55 -2.02
C PRO A 336 16.50 4.07 -2.63
N GLN A 337 15.38 4.61 -2.16
CA GLN A 337 14.06 4.34 -2.72
C GLN A 337 13.84 5.13 -4.03
N SER A 338 14.40 6.33 -4.14
CA SER A 338 14.45 7.10 -5.40
C SER A 338 15.27 6.36 -6.45
N GLU A 339 16.41 5.74 -6.10
CA GLU A 339 17.15 4.81 -6.97
C GLU A 339 16.26 3.64 -7.42
N THR A 340 15.54 3.02 -6.48
CA THR A 340 14.68 1.87 -6.75
C THR A 340 13.58 2.22 -7.76
N VAL A 341 12.84 3.30 -7.53
CA VAL A 341 11.77 3.77 -8.43
C VAL A 341 12.33 4.29 -9.76
N TRP A 342 13.54 4.87 -9.76
CA TRP A 342 14.26 5.23 -10.98
C TRP A 342 14.55 3.99 -11.85
N HIS A 343 15.07 2.91 -11.26
CA HIS A 343 15.30 1.66 -11.96
C HIS A 343 13.99 1.04 -12.51
N GLN A 344 12.89 1.07 -11.76
CA GLN A 344 11.57 0.64 -12.25
C GLN A 344 11.11 1.48 -13.45
N SER A 345 11.27 2.79 -13.41
CA SER A 345 10.93 3.67 -14.53
C SER A 345 11.76 3.37 -15.79
N ASN A 346 13.01 2.91 -15.62
CA ASN A 346 13.90 2.56 -16.71
C ASN A 346 13.63 1.15 -17.26
N LYS A 347 13.11 0.21 -16.46
CA LYS A 347 12.57 -1.08 -16.95
C LYS A 347 11.48 -0.85 -18.01
N TYR A 348 10.53 0.03 -17.71
CA TYR A 348 9.45 0.42 -18.63
C TYR A 348 9.82 1.55 -19.60
N LYS A 349 11.09 2.01 -19.60
CA LYS A 349 11.65 3.06 -20.49
C LYS A 349 10.89 4.41 -20.44
N VAL A 350 10.20 4.70 -19.34
CA VAL A 350 9.32 5.88 -19.18
C VAL A 350 10.15 7.18 -19.26
N PRO A 351 9.84 8.10 -20.19
CA PRO A 351 10.38 9.47 -20.23
C PRO A 351 10.14 10.28 -18.96
N LYS A 352 11.11 11.10 -18.56
CA LYS A 352 11.13 11.75 -17.24
C LYS A 352 11.51 13.22 -17.27
N ILE A 353 10.94 13.97 -16.33
CA ILE A 353 11.47 15.25 -15.84
C ILE A 353 11.72 15.13 -14.33
N ALA A 354 12.68 15.89 -13.80
CA ALA A 354 13.01 15.96 -12.38
C ALA A 354 12.56 17.30 -11.77
N PHE A 355 12.01 17.25 -10.56
CA PHE A 355 11.59 18.43 -9.79
C PHE A 355 12.20 18.38 -8.39
N ILE A 356 13.12 19.30 -8.12
CA ILE A 356 13.77 19.45 -6.81
C ILE A 356 12.85 20.32 -5.93
N ASN A 357 12.14 19.65 -5.02
CA ASN A 357 11.12 20.20 -4.13
C ASN A 357 11.72 20.52 -2.75
N LYS A 358 10.95 21.19 -1.88
CA LYS A 358 11.38 21.64 -0.55
C LYS A 358 12.59 22.60 -0.58
N MET A 359 12.74 23.42 -1.64
CA MET A 359 13.75 24.49 -1.72
C MET A 359 13.66 25.54 -0.59
N ASP A 360 12.53 25.56 0.12
CA ASP A 360 12.25 26.42 1.28
C ASP A 360 12.83 25.93 2.61
N ARG A 361 13.46 24.75 2.66
CA ARG A 361 13.96 24.15 3.90
C ARG A 361 15.42 24.47 4.17
N ILE A 362 15.79 24.50 5.45
CA ILE A 362 17.18 24.63 5.90
C ILE A 362 18.00 23.46 5.34
N GLY A 363 19.17 23.75 4.76
CA GLY A 363 20.02 22.78 4.06
C GLY A 363 19.59 22.47 2.62
N ALA A 364 18.71 23.28 2.00
CA ALA A 364 18.29 23.07 0.62
C ALA A 364 19.37 23.52 -0.39
N ASP A 365 19.97 22.56 -1.10
CA ASP A 365 20.97 22.80 -2.15
C ASP A 365 20.56 22.13 -3.47
N PHE A 366 20.08 22.93 -4.42
CA PHE A 366 19.72 22.48 -5.77
C PHE A 366 20.90 21.84 -6.52
N PHE A 367 22.11 22.35 -6.36
CA PHE A 367 23.28 21.95 -7.14
C PHE A 367 23.89 20.64 -6.63
N ALA A 368 23.88 20.42 -5.31
CA ALA A 368 24.21 19.13 -4.72
C ALA A 368 23.24 18.02 -5.20
N VAL A 369 21.94 18.31 -5.26
CA VAL A 369 20.94 17.34 -5.75
C VAL A 369 21.03 17.13 -7.26
N PHE A 370 21.29 18.18 -8.05
CA PHE A 370 21.55 18.08 -9.48
C PHE A 370 22.73 17.13 -9.78
N ASN A 371 23.87 17.32 -9.11
CA ASN A 371 25.04 16.45 -9.28
C ASN A 371 24.74 15.01 -8.81
N SER A 372 24.00 14.85 -7.71
CA SER A 372 23.59 13.53 -7.21
C SER A 372 22.74 12.74 -8.22
N ILE A 373 21.92 13.42 -9.02
CA ILE A 373 21.14 12.79 -10.11
C ILE A 373 22.05 12.26 -11.22
N GLU A 374 23.18 12.92 -11.51
CA GLU A 374 24.14 12.43 -12.51
C GLU A 374 25.00 11.29 -11.93
N ASP A 375 25.61 11.48 -10.76
CA ASP A 375 26.57 10.55 -10.15
C ASP A 375 25.93 9.24 -9.66
N ILE A 376 24.76 9.30 -9.01
CA ILE A 376 24.13 8.13 -8.36
C ILE A 376 23.19 7.40 -9.33
N LEU A 377 22.34 8.14 -10.05
CA LEU A 377 21.34 7.55 -10.95
C LEU A 377 21.87 7.30 -12.38
N GLY A 378 23.07 7.81 -12.70
CA GLY A 378 23.65 7.72 -14.06
C GLY A 378 22.83 8.47 -15.11
N ALA A 379 22.09 9.51 -14.69
CA ALA A 379 21.16 10.24 -15.53
C ALA A 379 21.81 11.48 -16.15
N ASN A 380 21.47 11.77 -17.41
CA ASN A 380 21.89 13.01 -18.08
C ASN A 380 20.94 14.16 -17.70
N ALA A 381 21.31 14.90 -16.65
CA ALA A 381 20.51 15.98 -16.07
C ALA A 381 20.69 17.27 -16.87
N VAL A 382 19.59 17.84 -17.35
CA VAL A 382 19.58 19.09 -18.14
C VAL A 382 18.97 20.19 -17.28
N PRO A 383 19.73 21.19 -16.81
CA PRO A 383 19.16 22.25 -15.98
C PRO A 383 18.31 23.15 -16.87
N VAL A 384 16.98 23.17 -16.64
CA VAL A 384 16.07 24.10 -17.34
C VAL A 384 15.78 25.33 -16.48
N GLU A 385 15.84 25.16 -15.16
CA GLU A 385 15.69 26.22 -14.18
C GLU A 385 16.79 26.16 -13.12
N ILE A 386 17.08 27.30 -12.50
CA ILE A 386 17.89 27.39 -11.26
C ILE A 386 17.17 28.26 -10.22
N PRO A 387 17.39 28.03 -8.91
CA PRO A 387 16.69 28.76 -7.86
C PRO A 387 17.23 30.19 -7.65
N ILE A 388 16.35 31.10 -7.19
CA ILE A 388 16.71 32.43 -6.70
C ILE A 388 16.67 32.39 -5.17
N GLY A 389 17.86 32.28 -4.56
CA GLY A 389 18.04 32.02 -3.13
C GLY A 389 17.76 30.57 -2.74
N SER A 390 17.87 30.28 -1.44
CA SER A 390 17.58 28.98 -0.83
C SER A 390 16.98 29.18 0.56
N GLU A 391 16.42 28.11 1.14
CA GLU A 391 15.81 28.14 2.48
C GLU A 391 14.69 29.20 2.56
N ASP A 392 14.58 29.94 3.67
CA ASP A 392 13.65 31.06 3.79
C ASP A 392 13.94 32.23 2.82
N ASN A 393 15.13 32.27 2.18
CA ASN A 393 15.45 33.23 1.12
C ASN A 393 15.03 32.76 -0.29
N PHE A 394 14.39 31.59 -0.45
CA PHE A 394 13.90 31.13 -1.75
C PHE A 394 12.71 31.96 -2.26
N ARG A 395 12.96 32.82 -3.26
CA ARG A 395 11.99 33.81 -3.78
C ARG A 395 11.39 33.45 -5.14
N GLY A 396 12.13 32.73 -5.97
CA GLY A 396 11.75 32.50 -7.37
C GLY A 396 12.65 31.51 -8.09
N VAL A 397 12.43 31.37 -9.40
CA VAL A 397 13.26 30.54 -10.30
C VAL A 397 13.69 31.35 -11.52
N ILE A 398 14.85 31.04 -12.09
CA ILE A 398 15.30 31.58 -13.38
C ILE A 398 15.02 30.54 -14.46
N ASP A 399 14.23 30.90 -15.47
CA ASP A 399 14.07 30.10 -16.69
C ASP A 399 15.31 30.31 -17.57
N LEU A 400 16.14 29.27 -17.73
CA LEU A 400 17.41 29.37 -18.46
C LEU A 400 17.23 29.44 -19.98
N ILE A 401 16.04 29.13 -20.51
CA ILE A 401 15.74 29.20 -21.95
C ILE A 401 15.34 30.62 -22.34
N GLU A 402 14.48 31.24 -21.55
CA GLU A 402 13.99 32.61 -21.75
C GLU A 402 14.89 33.67 -21.10
N MET A 403 15.80 33.26 -20.20
CA MET A 403 16.69 34.10 -19.38
C MET A 403 15.94 35.20 -18.61
N LYS A 404 14.94 34.76 -17.85
CA LYS A 404 14.08 35.62 -17.02
C LYS A 404 13.88 35.03 -15.63
N ALA A 405 13.82 35.90 -14.63
CA ALA A 405 13.45 35.56 -13.27
C ALA A 405 11.93 35.55 -13.11
N TYR A 406 11.42 34.51 -12.45
CA TYR A 406 10.01 34.33 -12.08
C TYR A 406 9.90 34.39 -10.57
N MET A 407 9.44 35.53 -10.06
CA MET A 407 9.37 35.83 -8.63
C MET A 407 7.91 35.67 -8.17
N TYR A 408 7.67 34.80 -7.18
CA TYR A 408 6.31 34.42 -6.77
C TYR A 408 5.85 35.24 -5.57
N ASN A 409 4.66 35.85 -5.66
CA ASN A 409 4.06 36.53 -4.51
C ASN A 409 3.32 35.52 -3.61
N GLU A 410 3.73 35.45 -2.33
CA GLU A 410 3.14 34.58 -1.32
C GLU A 410 1.68 34.96 -1.01
N ASP A 411 1.32 36.24 -1.03
CA ASP A 411 -0.05 36.74 -0.81
C ASP A 411 -1.06 36.13 -1.81
N SER A 412 -0.60 35.86 -3.04
CA SER A 412 -1.43 35.30 -4.12
C SER A 412 -1.58 33.78 -4.05
N LEU A 413 -0.99 33.13 -3.03
CA LEU A 413 -0.74 31.68 -3.01
C LEU A 413 0.01 31.23 -4.27
N GLY A 414 0.97 32.05 -4.70
CA GLY A 414 1.79 31.87 -5.91
C GLY A 414 1.03 31.92 -7.24
N LYS A 415 -0.27 32.28 -7.28
CA LYS A 415 -1.01 32.43 -8.53
C LYS A 415 -0.45 33.56 -9.40
N ASP A 416 -0.03 34.65 -8.76
CA ASP A 416 0.59 35.80 -9.40
C ASP A 416 2.10 35.75 -9.19
N TYR A 417 2.85 35.89 -10.30
CA TYR A 417 4.29 36.01 -10.31
C TYR A 417 4.71 37.20 -11.18
N THR A 418 5.71 37.95 -10.73
CA THR A 418 6.37 38.94 -11.59
C THR A 418 7.40 38.24 -12.48
N THR A 419 7.58 38.76 -13.70
CA THR A 419 8.60 38.29 -14.63
C THR A 419 9.58 39.43 -14.84
N GLU A 420 10.83 39.22 -14.42
CA GLU A 420 11.88 40.25 -14.33
C GLU A 420 13.16 39.76 -15.04
N ASP A 421 14.10 40.67 -15.30
CA ASP A 421 15.43 40.29 -15.79
C ASP A 421 16.22 39.56 -14.69
N VAL A 422 17.15 38.68 -15.09
CA VAL A 422 17.96 37.89 -14.15
C VAL A 422 18.74 38.79 -13.18
N PRO A 423 18.58 38.65 -11.85
CA PRO A 423 19.31 39.42 -10.85
C PRO A 423 20.83 39.36 -11.04
N ALA A 424 21.50 40.51 -10.89
CA ALA A 424 22.95 40.63 -11.13
C ALA A 424 23.79 39.64 -10.28
N GLU A 425 23.34 39.33 -9.07
CA GLU A 425 23.97 38.36 -8.16
C GLU A 425 23.97 36.93 -8.72
N CYS A 426 22.85 36.51 -9.33
CA CYS A 426 22.69 35.18 -9.93
C CYS A 426 23.19 35.11 -11.39
N ARG A 427 23.53 36.24 -12.01
CA ARG A 427 23.71 36.34 -13.46
C ARG A 427 24.80 35.43 -14.01
N ALA A 428 25.98 35.43 -13.38
CA ALA A 428 27.10 34.60 -13.81
C ALA A 428 26.78 33.09 -13.78
N GLN A 429 26.04 32.65 -12.75
CA GLN A 429 25.60 31.27 -12.59
C GLN A 429 24.48 30.91 -13.59
N ALA A 430 23.58 31.85 -13.90
CA ALA A 430 22.57 31.66 -14.94
C ALA A 430 23.20 31.53 -16.34
N ASP A 431 24.22 32.32 -16.66
CA ASP A 431 24.94 32.22 -17.93
C ASP A 431 25.74 30.90 -18.01
N GLU A 432 26.43 30.48 -16.93
CA GLU A 432 27.11 29.17 -16.82
C GLU A 432 26.16 27.99 -17.06
N TYR A 433 25.06 27.91 -16.28
CA TYR A 433 24.11 26.81 -16.39
C TYR A 433 23.31 26.85 -17.70
N ARG A 434 23.15 28.02 -18.33
CA ARG A 434 22.62 28.12 -19.71
C ARG A 434 23.56 27.52 -20.75
N HIS A 435 24.88 27.75 -20.67
CA HIS A 435 25.82 27.08 -21.58
C HIS A 435 25.75 25.55 -21.41
N LEU A 436 25.72 25.05 -20.16
CA LEU A 436 25.57 23.61 -19.86
C LEU A 436 24.25 23.03 -20.38
N MET A 437 23.13 23.75 -20.21
CA MET A 437 21.82 23.37 -20.76
C MET A 437 21.86 23.27 -22.29
N VAL A 438 22.45 24.27 -22.96
CA VAL A 438 22.55 24.31 -24.42
C VAL A 438 23.45 23.19 -24.95
N GLU A 439 24.63 22.98 -24.37
CA GLU A 439 25.52 21.87 -24.73
C GLU A 439 24.80 20.51 -24.64
N LYS A 440 24.16 20.23 -23.50
CA LYS A 440 23.41 18.97 -23.30
C LYS A 440 22.23 18.85 -24.25
N ALA A 441 21.49 19.93 -24.54
CA ALA A 441 20.39 19.92 -25.51
C ALA A 441 20.86 19.63 -26.96
N LEU A 442 21.99 20.20 -27.37
CA LEU A 442 22.55 20.02 -28.72
C LEU A 442 23.02 18.59 -29.00
N SER A 443 23.36 17.82 -27.96
CA SER A 443 23.73 16.40 -28.09
C SER A 443 22.65 15.52 -28.75
N PHE A 444 21.39 15.98 -28.79
CA PHE A 444 20.27 15.27 -29.42
C PHE A 444 19.98 15.70 -30.86
N ASP A 445 20.63 16.74 -31.39
CA ASP A 445 20.39 17.21 -32.76
C ASP A 445 21.65 17.74 -33.46
N GLU A 446 22.20 16.94 -34.39
CA GLU A 446 23.38 17.30 -35.17
C GLU A 446 23.22 18.57 -36.02
N ALA A 447 22.00 18.93 -36.44
CA ALA A 447 21.79 20.12 -37.28
C ALA A 447 21.90 21.38 -36.41
N LEU A 448 21.30 21.36 -35.22
CA LEU A 448 21.48 22.43 -34.23
C LEU A 448 22.92 22.49 -33.72
N MET A 449 23.58 21.34 -33.50
CA MET A 449 24.99 21.32 -33.07
C MET A 449 25.92 21.99 -34.10
N LYS A 450 25.72 21.75 -35.40
CA LYS A 450 26.45 22.44 -36.48
C LYS A 450 26.15 23.94 -36.49
N LYS A 451 24.87 24.32 -36.37
CA LYS A 451 24.40 25.72 -36.27
C LYS A 451 25.05 26.47 -35.10
N TYR A 452 25.22 25.83 -33.95
CA TYR A 452 25.89 26.40 -32.77
C TYR A 452 27.38 26.70 -33.02
N LEU A 453 28.09 25.75 -33.65
CA LEU A 453 29.51 25.88 -33.96
C LEU A 453 29.80 26.94 -35.04
N GLU A 454 28.83 27.21 -35.92
CA GLU A 454 28.89 28.29 -36.91
C GLU A 454 28.53 29.65 -36.28
N GLN A 455 27.45 29.71 -35.48
CA GLN A 455 27.03 30.92 -34.77
C GLN A 455 26.19 30.59 -33.53
N GLU A 456 26.82 30.67 -32.34
CA GLU A 456 26.20 30.48 -31.01
C GLU A 456 24.88 31.28 -30.82
N SER A 457 24.84 32.52 -31.29
CA SER A 457 23.67 33.41 -31.18
C SER A 457 22.53 33.12 -32.17
N ALA A 458 22.67 32.14 -33.06
CA ALA A 458 21.66 31.80 -34.06
C ALA A 458 20.55 30.84 -33.55
N ILE A 459 20.70 30.26 -32.36
CA ILE A 459 19.78 29.24 -31.84
C ILE A 459 18.62 29.88 -31.05
N THR A 460 17.39 29.47 -31.37
CA THR A 460 16.19 30.00 -30.71
C THR A 460 15.78 29.19 -29.47
N GLY A 461 15.01 29.80 -28.57
CA GLY A 461 14.43 29.10 -27.43
C GLY A 461 13.46 27.97 -27.83
N GLU A 462 12.85 28.04 -29.02
CA GLU A 462 12.00 26.96 -29.55
C GLU A 462 12.81 25.76 -30.04
N GLU A 463 13.95 26.02 -30.71
CA GLU A 463 14.90 24.97 -31.11
C GLU A 463 15.46 24.23 -29.88
N ILE A 464 15.80 24.96 -28.81
CA ILE A 464 16.22 24.38 -27.53
C ILE A 464 15.09 23.53 -26.92
N LYS A 465 13.87 24.07 -26.81
CA LYS A 465 12.71 23.35 -26.27
C LYS A 465 12.42 22.06 -27.06
N ALA A 466 12.55 22.09 -28.39
CA ALA A 466 12.39 20.92 -29.26
C ALA A 466 13.51 19.88 -29.08
N ALA A 467 14.77 20.31 -29.00
CA ALA A 467 15.92 19.41 -28.78
C ALA A 467 15.85 18.71 -27.41
N ILE A 468 15.45 19.43 -26.36
CA ILE A 468 15.21 18.87 -25.03
C ILE A 468 14.05 17.86 -25.06
N ARG A 469 12.91 18.19 -25.70
CA ARG A 469 11.78 17.25 -25.87
C ARG A 469 12.20 15.95 -26.57
N LYS A 470 13.05 16.05 -27.61
CA LYS A 470 13.61 14.91 -28.35
C LYS A 470 14.50 14.02 -27.46
N GLY A 471 15.31 14.63 -26.60
CA GLY A 471 16.09 13.93 -25.57
C GLY A 471 15.22 13.23 -24.52
N VAL A 472 14.13 13.87 -24.08
CA VAL A 472 13.18 13.32 -23.09
C VAL A 472 12.41 12.14 -23.64
N ILE A 473 11.77 12.27 -24.81
CA ILE A 473 10.98 11.18 -25.44
C ILE A 473 11.85 9.95 -25.71
N SER A 474 13.13 10.14 -26.05
CA SER A 474 14.07 9.03 -26.21
C SER A 474 14.65 8.48 -24.90
N ASN A 475 14.21 8.99 -23.73
CA ASN A 475 14.69 8.67 -22.38
C ASN A 475 16.22 8.80 -22.23
N LYS A 476 16.79 9.86 -22.83
CA LYS A 476 18.23 10.21 -22.81
C LYS A 476 18.56 11.57 -22.18
N ALA A 477 17.54 12.35 -21.84
CA ALA A 477 17.66 13.64 -21.15
C ALA A 477 16.65 13.70 -20.01
N VAL A 478 17.03 14.35 -18.91
CA VAL A 478 16.16 14.60 -17.76
C VAL A 478 16.19 16.10 -17.43
N PRO A 479 15.22 16.89 -17.92
CA PRO A 479 15.02 18.28 -17.50
C PRO A 479 14.90 18.37 -15.99
N VAL A 480 15.70 19.23 -15.37
CA VAL A 480 15.65 19.53 -13.94
C VAL A 480 15.03 20.90 -13.74
N LEU A 481 14.00 20.93 -12.89
CA LEU A 481 13.26 22.11 -12.42
C LEU A 481 13.30 22.15 -10.89
N CYS A 482 12.94 23.28 -10.28
CA CYS A 482 12.97 23.43 -8.83
C CYS A 482 11.80 24.23 -8.26
N GLY A 483 11.52 24.07 -6.97
CA GLY A 483 10.52 24.88 -6.29
C GLY A 483 10.16 24.41 -4.89
N THR A 484 9.00 24.87 -4.43
CA THR A 484 8.38 24.41 -3.19
C THR A 484 6.89 24.24 -3.36
N ALA A 485 6.44 22.99 -3.26
CA ALA A 485 5.03 22.64 -3.18
C ALA A 485 4.38 23.11 -1.85
N LEU A 486 5.16 23.52 -0.84
CA LEU A 486 4.62 24.02 0.41
C LEU A 486 4.36 25.54 0.34
N LYS A 487 5.39 26.35 0.04
CA LYS A 487 5.26 27.81 -0.10
C LYS A 487 4.77 28.26 -1.50
N ASN A 488 4.16 27.37 -2.28
CA ASN A 488 3.43 27.67 -3.52
C ASN A 488 4.29 28.24 -4.70
N LYS A 489 5.57 27.88 -4.82
CA LYS A 489 6.49 28.43 -5.85
C LYS A 489 6.99 27.35 -6.83
N GLY A 490 7.03 27.66 -8.13
CA GLY A 490 7.57 26.80 -9.20
C GLY A 490 6.61 25.75 -9.79
N VAL A 491 5.51 25.42 -9.12
CA VAL A 491 4.57 24.33 -9.55
C VAL A 491 3.91 24.63 -10.91
N GLN A 492 3.69 25.90 -11.23
CA GLN A 492 3.12 26.37 -12.51
C GLN A 492 4.10 26.16 -13.67
N LYS A 493 5.40 26.38 -13.43
CA LYS A 493 6.48 26.11 -14.39
C LYS A 493 6.66 24.61 -14.60
N LEU A 494 6.53 23.80 -13.55
CA LEU A 494 6.49 22.34 -13.67
C LEU A 494 5.33 21.87 -14.57
N LEU A 495 4.12 22.44 -14.42
CA LEU A 495 2.98 22.11 -15.29
C LEU A 495 3.20 22.53 -16.75
N ASP A 496 3.93 23.61 -17.00
CA ASP A 496 4.36 23.98 -18.35
C ASP A 496 5.40 23.00 -18.91
N ALA A 497 6.38 22.57 -18.11
CA ALA A 497 7.36 21.57 -18.48
C ALA A 497 6.74 20.19 -18.76
N VAL A 498 5.67 19.81 -18.06
CA VAL A 498 4.85 18.61 -18.36
C VAL A 498 4.28 18.68 -19.77
N ILE A 499 3.70 19.82 -20.20
CA ILE A 499 3.17 19.95 -21.55
C ILE A 499 4.31 19.97 -22.59
N LEU A 500 5.37 20.73 -22.33
CA LEU A 500 6.48 20.97 -23.26
C LEU A 500 7.35 19.73 -23.51
N TYR A 501 7.70 18.97 -22.47
CA TYR A 501 8.74 17.92 -22.57
C TYR A 501 8.21 16.50 -22.48
N LEU A 502 7.19 16.23 -21.65
CA LEU A 502 6.67 14.86 -21.52
C LEU A 502 5.86 14.44 -22.76
N PRO A 503 5.87 13.14 -23.11
CA PRO A 503 5.20 12.61 -24.29
C PRO A 503 3.68 12.70 -24.21
N SER A 504 3.05 12.79 -25.38
CA SER A 504 1.67 12.40 -25.62
C SER A 504 1.59 10.89 -25.93
N PRO A 505 0.39 10.27 -25.91
CA PRO A 505 0.20 8.91 -26.40
C PRO A 505 0.74 8.65 -27.82
N LEU A 506 0.86 9.68 -28.66
CA LEU A 506 1.41 9.58 -30.03
C LEU A 506 2.95 9.55 -30.08
N ASP A 507 3.62 10.10 -29.05
CA ASP A 507 5.09 10.12 -28.95
C ASP A 507 5.64 8.77 -28.41
N VAL A 508 4.78 7.98 -27.77
CA VAL A 508 5.12 6.64 -27.23
C VAL A 508 5.10 5.60 -28.36
N SER A 509 5.94 4.58 -28.25
CA SER A 509 5.95 3.47 -29.21
C SER A 509 4.63 2.69 -29.20
N ALA A 510 4.19 2.26 -30.39
CA ALA A 510 3.05 1.36 -30.56
C ALA A 510 3.15 0.14 -29.62
N VAL A 511 2.07 -0.21 -28.93
CA VAL A 511 2.11 -1.24 -27.89
C VAL A 511 2.31 -2.61 -28.53
N GLU A 512 3.21 -3.40 -27.94
CA GLU A 512 3.52 -4.75 -28.39
C GLU A 512 2.76 -5.80 -27.57
N GLY A 513 2.37 -6.89 -28.24
CA GLY A 513 1.73 -8.05 -27.65
C GLY A 513 1.87 -9.27 -28.55
N HIS A 514 1.22 -10.37 -28.21
CA HIS A 514 1.25 -11.63 -28.97
C HIS A 514 -0.13 -12.29 -28.96
N ILE A 515 -0.32 -13.36 -29.75
CA ILE A 515 -1.53 -14.18 -29.68
C ILE A 515 -1.36 -15.19 -28.54
N ALA A 516 -2.39 -15.39 -27.73
CA ALA A 516 -2.37 -16.38 -26.65
C ALA A 516 -2.09 -17.79 -27.20
N GLY A 517 -0.92 -18.35 -26.86
CA GLY A 517 -0.43 -19.63 -27.36
C GLY A 517 0.62 -19.56 -28.49
N GLU A 518 0.83 -18.38 -29.11
CA GLU A 518 1.83 -18.17 -30.18
C GLU A 518 2.78 -17.00 -29.82
N ALA A 519 3.61 -17.21 -28.80
CA ALA A 519 4.51 -16.18 -28.26
C ALA A 519 5.56 -15.63 -29.27
N GLU A 520 5.90 -16.39 -30.32
CA GLU A 520 6.85 -15.95 -31.36
C GLU A 520 6.29 -14.89 -32.32
N LYS A 521 4.97 -14.64 -32.35
CA LYS A 521 4.33 -13.67 -33.26
C LYS A 521 3.97 -12.38 -32.52
N THR A 522 4.89 -11.42 -32.54
CA THR A 522 4.64 -10.07 -32.02
C THR A 522 3.64 -9.31 -32.92
N ILE A 523 2.51 -8.92 -32.34
CA ILE A 523 1.56 -7.96 -32.91
C ILE A 523 1.87 -6.56 -32.32
N ARG A 524 1.76 -5.53 -33.15
CA ARG A 524 1.83 -4.13 -32.73
C ARG A 524 0.47 -3.46 -32.91
N ARG A 525 0.06 -2.64 -31.94
CA ARG A 525 -1.13 -1.79 -32.04
C ARG A 525 -0.75 -0.32 -31.85
N LYS A 526 -1.22 0.55 -32.74
CA LYS A 526 -0.97 2.00 -32.66
C LYS A 526 -2.04 2.71 -31.82
N PRO A 527 -1.72 3.88 -31.25
CA PRO A 527 -2.68 4.81 -30.66
C PRO A 527 -3.54 5.48 -31.75
N ASP A 528 -4.40 4.70 -32.40
CA ASP A 528 -5.35 5.12 -33.42
C ASP A 528 -6.73 4.53 -33.10
N ILE A 529 -7.78 5.33 -33.31
CA ILE A 529 -9.19 4.93 -33.06
C ILE A 529 -9.71 3.89 -34.06
N SER A 530 -9.09 3.81 -35.25
CA SER A 530 -9.46 2.89 -36.31
C SER A 530 -8.82 1.50 -36.18
N GLU A 531 -7.83 1.34 -35.29
CA GLU A 531 -7.31 0.02 -34.94
C GLU A 531 -8.23 -0.70 -33.93
N PRO A 532 -8.25 -2.04 -33.90
CA PRO A 532 -9.01 -2.81 -32.92
C PRO A 532 -8.64 -2.47 -31.47
N LEU A 533 -9.62 -2.59 -30.58
CA LEU A 533 -9.45 -2.34 -29.14
C LEU A 533 -8.29 -3.15 -28.55
N SER A 534 -7.37 -2.46 -27.87
CA SER A 534 -6.47 -3.07 -26.88
C SER A 534 -6.33 -2.17 -25.65
N ALA A 535 -6.42 -2.78 -24.47
CA ALA A 535 -6.34 -2.12 -23.18
C ALA A 535 -5.75 -3.03 -22.10
N LEU A 536 -5.08 -2.46 -21.10
CA LEU A 536 -4.52 -3.18 -19.95
C LEU A 536 -5.28 -2.78 -18.67
N ALA A 537 -5.81 -3.76 -17.95
CA ALA A 537 -6.33 -3.56 -16.59
C ALA A 537 -5.15 -3.45 -15.61
N PHE A 538 -5.00 -2.33 -14.91
CA PHE A 538 -3.81 -2.04 -14.09
C PHE A 538 -4.09 -1.75 -12.61
N LYS A 539 -5.35 -1.51 -12.24
CA LYS A 539 -5.80 -1.46 -10.83
C LYS A 539 -7.22 -2.02 -10.74
N VAL A 540 -7.44 -2.92 -9.78
CA VAL A 540 -8.78 -3.33 -9.34
C VAL A 540 -9.11 -2.63 -8.03
N TRP A 541 -10.38 -2.30 -7.82
CA TRP A 541 -10.87 -1.72 -6.59
C TRP A 541 -12.30 -2.17 -6.27
N ALA A 542 -12.55 -2.66 -5.06
CA ALA A 542 -13.88 -3.06 -4.58
C ALA A 542 -14.61 -1.87 -3.92
N ASP A 543 -15.29 -1.05 -4.72
CA ASP A 543 -16.11 0.05 -4.22
C ASP A 543 -17.36 -0.48 -3.46
N PRO A 544 -17.62 -0.05 -2.22
CA PRO A 544 -18.76 -0.54 -1.43
C PRO A 544 -20.14 -0.32 -2.06
N HIS A 545 -20.29 0.69 -2.93
CA HIS A 545 -21.56 1.08 -3.54
C HIS A 545 -21.66 0.67 -5.01
N MET A 546 -20.54 0.68 -5.74
CA MET A 546 -20.47 0.40 -7.18
C MET A 546 -19.97 -1.01 -7.51
N GLY A 547 -19.44 -1.73 -6.53
CA GLY A 547 -18.85 -3.06 -6.71
C GLY A 547 -17.44 -2.98 -7.31
N LYS A 548 -17.08 -3.99 -8.10
CA LYS A 548 -15.75 -4.12 -8.70
C LYS A 548 -15.54 -3.07 -9.80
N LEU A 549 -14.69 -2.10 -9.51
CA LEU A 549 -14.12 -1.16 -10.48
C LEU A 549 -12.82 -1.74 -11.03
N VAL A 550 -12.62 -1.68 -12.34
CA VAL A 550 -11.38 -2.10 -13.00
C VAL A 550 -10.83 -0.93 -13.80
N TYR A 551 -9.75 -0.34 -13.33
CA TYR A 551 -9.04 0.73 -14.03
C TYR A 551 -8.28 0.16 -15.22
N ALA A 552 -8.55 0.70 -16.40
CA ALA A 552 -7.97 0.26 -17.66
C ALA A 552 -7.31 1.44 -18.40
N ARG A 553 -6.13 1.16 -18.96
CA ARG A 553 -5.41 2.01 -19.92
C ARG A 553 -5.74 1.54 -21.32
N ILE A 554 -6.32 2.39 -22.17
CA ILE A 554 -6.63 2.05 -23.56
C ILE A 554 -5.45 2.47 -24.45
N TYR A 555 -4.90 1.54 -25.23
CA TYR A 555 -3.75 1.77 -26.12
C TYR A 555 -4.13 1.90 -27.59
N SER A 556 -5.21 1.23 -28.04
CA SER A 556 -5.70 1.31 -29.42
C SER A 556 -7.23 1.19 -29.48
N GLY A 557 -7.82 1.75 -30.53
CA GLY A 557 -9.26 1.72 -30.78
C GLY A 557 -10.08 2.60 -29.84
N TYR A 558 -11.32 2.18 -29.60
CA TYR A 558 -12.24 2.78 -28.64
C TYR A 558 -13.03 1.70 -27.90
N LEU A 559 -13.57 2.06 -26.75
CA LEU A 559 -14.45 1.23 -25.93
C LEU A 559 -15.77 1.96 -25.69
N ALA A 560 -16.89 1.29 -25.98
CA ALA A 560 -18.23 1.83 -25.77
C ALA A 560 -18.92 1.19 -24.55
N THR A 561 -19.68 1.97 -23.80
CA THR A 561 -20.53 1.48 -22.70
C THR A 561 -21.56 0.47 -23.23
N GLY A 562 -21.73 -0.65 -22.52
CA GLY A 562 -22.63 -1.75 -22.88
C GLY A 562 -22.01 -2.85 -23.75
N SER A 563 -20.83 -2.62 -24.33
CA SER A 563 -20.12 -3.52 -25.26
C SER A 563 -19.54 -4.78 -24.60
N TYR A 564 -19.11 -5.72 -25.45
CA TYR A 564 -18.41 -6.95 -25.05
C TYR A 564 -16.95 -6.91 -25.46
N VAL A 565 -16.06 -7.38 -24.59
CA VAL A 565 -14.61 -7.44 -24.79
C VAL A 565 -14.08 -8.83 -24.49
N LEU A 566 -12.93 -9.19 -25.05
CA LEU A 566 -12.20 -10.40 -24.68
C LEU A 566 -11.16 -10.06 -23.60
N ASN A 567 -11.27 -10.69 -22.43
CA ASN A 567 -10.14 -10.85 -21.53
C ASN A 567 -9.21 -11.92 -22.15
N ALA A 568 -8.14 -11.48 -22.80
CA ALA A 568 -7.23 -12.36 -23.55
C ALA A 568 -6.44 -13.28 -22.62
N THR A 569 -5.98 -12.76 -21.48
CA THR A 569 -5.20 -13.47 -20.47
C THR A 569 -5.92 -14.71 -19.93
N LYS A 570 -7.25 -14.65 -19.82
CA LYS A 570 -8.10 -15.75 -19.31
C LYS A 570 -8.98 -16.40 -20.39
N ASN A 571 -8.86 -15.95 -21.65
CA ASN A 571 -9.73 -16.31 -22.78
C ASN A 571 -11.24 -16.31 -22.42
N LYS A 572 -11.71 -15.23 -21.78
CA LYS A 572 -13.11 -15.07 -21.33
C LYS A 572 -13.74 -13.84 -21.95
N LYS A 573 -14.98 -13.97 -22.44
CA LYS A 573 -15.79 -12.83 -22.87
C LYS A 573 -16.37 -12.12 -21.65
N GLU A 574 -16.18 -10.82 -21.58
CA GLU A 574 -16.65 -9.94 -20.52
C GLU A 574 -17.56 -8.85 -21.10
N ARG A 575 -18.37 -8.20 -20.27
CA ARG A 575 -19.24 -7.09 -20.68
C ARG A 575 -18.91 -5.82 -19.89
N VAL A 576 -18.66 -4.72 -20.60
CA VAL A 576 -18.47 -3.41 -19.99
C VAL A 576 -19.85 -2.80 -19.74
N GLY A 577 -20.30 -2.82 -18.48
CA GLY A 577 -21.62 -2.33 -18.08
C GLY A 577 -21.71 -0.80 -18.03
N ARG A 578 -20.66 -0.15 -17.51
CA ARG A 578 -20.47 1.31 -17.52
C ARG A 578 -18.98 1.66 -17.62
N ILE A 579 -18.68 2.79 -18.25
CA ILE A 579 -17.36 3.44 -18.21
C ILE A 579 -17.48 4.70 -17.35
N VAL A 580 -16.55 4.87 -16.40
CA VAL A 580 -16.49 6.01 -15.49
C VAL A 580 -15.12 6.67 -15.60
N LEU A 581 -15.11 7.99 -15.75
CA LEU A 581 -13.91 8.81 -15.68
C LEU A 581 -13.79 9.41 -14.27
N MET A 582 -12.59 9.28 -13.69
CA MET A 582 -12.33 9.60 -12.28
C MET A 582 -11.76 11.02 -12.15
N HIS A 583 -12.45 11.85 -11.36
CA HIS A 583 -12.12 13.25 -11.08
C HIS A 583 -11.91 13.43 -9.57
N ALA A 584 -10.81 12.87 -9.05
CA ALA A 584 -10.57 12.73 -7.60
C ALA A 584 -11.74 12.01 -6.90
N ASN A 585 -12.56 12.73 -6.12
CA ASN A 585 -13.73 12.17 -5.45
C ASN A 585 -15.02 12.16 -6.30
N GLN A 586 -15.05 12.83 -7.46
CA GLN A 586 -16.18 12.86 -8.38
C GLN A 586 -16.05 11.80 -9.49
N LYS A 587 -17.19 11.31 -9.97
CA LYS A 587 -17.30 10.17 -10.90
C LYS A 587 -18.22 10.52 -12.07
N GLU A 588 -17.66 10.70 -13.26
CA GLU A 588 -18.40 11.05 -14.47
C GLU A 588 -18.66 9.77 -15.30
N ASN A 589 -19.91 9.50 -15.69
CA ASN A 589 -20.21 8.38 -16.59
C ASN A 589 -20.02 8.83 -18.04
N ILE A 590 -19.30 8.05 -18.84
CA ILE A 590 -19.04 8.37 -20.26
C ILE A 590 -19.51 7.24 -21.20
N GLU A 591 -19.98 7.62 -22.38
CA GLU A 591 -20.46 6.65 -23.39
C GLU A 591 -19.31 5.94 -24.09
N TYR A 592 -18.22 6.67 -24.38
CA TYR A 592 -17.06 6.19 -25.13
C TYR A 592 -15.75 6.61 -24.43
N ALA A 593 -14.76 5.74 -24.46
CA ALA A 593 -13.37 6.03 -24.09
C ALA A 593 -12.44 5.60 -25.22
N PHE A 594 -11.34 6.33 -25.41
CA PHE A 594 -10.49 6.24 -26.60
C PHE A 594 -9.07 5.78 -26.27
N ALA A 595 -8.30 5.36 -27.29
CA ALA A 595 -6.86 5.21 -27.17
C ALA A 595 -6.24 6.46 -26.51
N GLY A 596 -5.35 6.28 -25.54
CA GLY A 596 -4.76 7.39 -24.79
C GLY A 596 -5.54 7.85 -23.54
N ASP A 597 -6.75 7.34 -23.29
CA ASP A 597 -7.49 7.56 -22.03
C ASP A 597 -7.10 6.55 -20.92
N ILE A 598 -7.49 6.90 -19.69
CA ILE A 598 -7.44 6.06 -18.48
C ILE A 598 -8.81 6.12 -17.81
N VAL A 599 -9.48 4.98 -17.64
CA VAL A 599 -10.89 4.92 -17.21
C VAL A 599 -11.17 3.76 -16.25
N ALA A 600 -12.18 3.91 -15.40
CA ALA A 600 -12.69 2.84 -14.55
C ALA A 600 -13.88 2.13 -15.20
N LEU A 601 -13.78 0.80 -15.35
CA LEU A 601 -14.78 -0.05 -15.97
C LEU A 601 -15.59 -0.80 -14.91
N ILE A 602 -16.91 -0.83 -15.08
CA ILE A 602 -17.86 -1.50 -14.16
C ILE A 602 -18.56 -2.64 -14.89
N GLY A 603 -18.66 -3.81 -14.24
CA GLY A 603 -19.35 -5.00 -14.77
C GLY A 603 -18.44 -6.14 -15.19
N LEU A 604 -17.12 -5.90 -15.25
CA LEU A 604 -16.12 -6.93 -15.49
C LEU A 604 -16.02 -7.88 -14.28
N SER A 605 -16.23 -9.17 -14.50
CA SER A 605 -16.28 -10.18 -13.43
C SER A 605 -14.92 -10.82 -13.17
N ASN A 606 -14.34 -11.47 -14.18
CA ASN A 606 -13.13 -12.29 -14.04
C ASN A 606 -11.82 -11.49 -14.16
N THR A 607 -11.89 -10.22 -14.61
CA THR A 607 -10.72 -9.37 -14.87
C THR A 607 -9.99 -9.00 -13.57
N ILE A 608 -8.66 -9.11 -13.56
CA ILE A 608 -7.79 -8.67 -12.45
C ILE A 608 -6.68 -7.73 -12.95
N THR A 609 -5.92 -7.15 -12.02
CA THR A 609 -4.70 -6.38 -12.31
C THR A 609 -3.72 -7.22 -13.15
N GLY A 610 -3.31 -6.69 -14.32
CA GLY A 610 -2.45 -7.36 -15.30
C GLY A 610 -3.18 -8.03 -16.47
N ASP A 611 -4.51 -8.15 -16.44
CA ASP A 611 -5.25 -8.75 -17.56
C ASP A 611 -5.35 -7.82 -18.78
N THR A 612 -5.20 -8.37 -19.98
CA THR A 612 -5.46 -7.65 -21.23
C THR A 612 -6.93 -7.74 -21.64
N LEU A 613 -7.54 -6.59 -21.95
CA LEU A 613 -8.86 -6.46 -22.56
C LEU A 613 -8.71 -6.06 -24.03
N CYS A 614 -9.33 -6.78 -24.95
CA CYS A 614 -9.17 -6.54 -26.39
C CYS A 614 -10.45 -6.84 -27.19
N SER A 615 -10.37 -6.60 -28.51
CA SER A 615 -11.39 -7.00 -29.48
C SER A 615 -11.67 -8.50 -29.44
N LEU A 616 -12.92 -8.88 -29.75
CA LEU A 616 -13.34 -10.28 -29.86
C LEU A 616 -12.81 -10.97 -31.12
N ASP A 617 -12.61 -10.22 -32.19
CA ASP A 617 -12.30 -10.74 -33.53
C ASP A 617 -10.80 -10.74 -33.85
N GLU A 618 -10.05 -9.80 -33.26
CA GLU A 618 -8.59 -9.74 -33.36
C GLU A 618 -7.94 -9.72 -31.95
N PRO A 619 -7.82 -10.90 -31.30
CA PRO A 619 -7.28 -10.99 -29.95
C PRO A 619 -5.79 -10.62 -29.89
N ILE A 620 -5.42 -9.90 -28.84
CA ILE A 620 -4.03 -9.59 -28.49
C ILE A 620 -3.84 -9.75 -26.98
N LEU A 621 -2.72 -10.34 -26.57
CA LEU A 621 -2.26 -10.41 -25.19
C LEU A 621 -1.05 -9.47 -25.05
N LEU A 622 -1.20 -8.42 -24.26
CA LEU A 622 -0.11 -7.47 -23.98
C LEU A 622 0.88 -8.08 -22.99
N GLU A 623 2.09 -7.52 -22.94
CA GLU A 623 3.09 -7.85 -21.93
C GLU A 623 2.53 -7.67 -20.51
N ALA A 624 2.54 -8.76 -19.72
CA ALA A 624 2.03 -8.78 -18.35
C ALA A 624 2.97 -8.06 -17.38
N ILE A 625 2.42 -7.56 -16.26
CA ILE A 625 3.22 -6.98 -15.19
C ILE A 625 3.87 -8.13 -14.39
N GLU A 626 5.20 -8.13 -14.31
CA GLU A 626 5.93 -9.03 -13.42
C GLU A 626 5.85 -8.50 -11.98
N PHE A 627 5.17 -9.23 -11.10
CA PHE A 627 5.11 -8.86 -9.68
C PHE A 627 6.25 -9.50 -8.88
N PRO A 628 6.87 -8.77 -7.94
CA PRO A 628 7.92 -9.31 -7.08
C PRO A 628 7.38 -10.38 -6.13
N VAL A 629 8.26 -11.30 -5.71
CA VAL A 629 7.89 -12.34 -4.75
C VAL A 629 7.72 -11.73 -3.35
N PRO A 630 6.60 -11.99 -2.64
CA PRO A 630 6.37 -11.53 -1.28
C PRO A 630 7.41 -12.02 -0.26
N VAL A 631 7.76 -11.20 0.73
CA VAL A 631 8.92 -11.43 1.63
C VAL A 631 8.61 -11.50 3.13
N VAL A 632 7.42 -11.08 3.58
CA VAL A 632 7.00 -11.18 4.99
C VAL A 632 5.73 -12.01 5.10
N SER A 633 5.66 -12.91 6.09
CA SER A 633 4.47 -13.71 6.40
C SER A 633 3.94 -13.44 7.82
N LEU A 634 2.61 -13.46 7.94
CA LEU A 634 1.85 -13.19 9.17
C LEU A 634 0.73 -14.22 9.30
N SER A 635 0.47 -14.74 10.51
CA SER A 635 -0.65 -15.64 10.76
C SER A 635 -1.85 -14.86 11.27
N ILE A 636 -3.05 -15.21 10.78
CA ILE A 636 -4.31 -14.67 11.29
C ILE A 636 -5.31 -15.78 11.62
N ALA A 637 -6.11 -15.54 12.66
CA ALA A 637 -7.24 -16.37 13.04
C ALA A 637 -8.51 -15.52 13.21
N PRO A 638 -9.69 -15.95 12.74
CA PRO A 638 -10.94 -15.22 12.96
C PRO A 638 -11.33 -15.28 14.45
N LYS A 639 -11.72 -14.14 15.02
CA LYS A 639 -12.09 -14.03 16.44
C LYS A 639 -13.41 -14.74 16.78
N SER A 640 -14.29 -14.96 15.80
CA SER A 640 -15.51 -15.76 15.94
C SER A 640 -15.82 -16.57 14.68
N ARG A 641 -16.66 -17.60 14.80
CA ARG A 641 -17.16 -18.37 13.64
C ARG A 641 -17.92 -17.53 12.61
N LYS A 642 -18.57 -16.43 13.01
CA LYS A 642 -19.24 -15.51 12.07
C LYS A 642 -18.24 -14.73 11.22
N ASP A 643 -17.03 -14.53 11.75
CA ASP A 643 -15.96 -13.79 11.07
C ASP A 643 -15.17 -14.72 10.14
N GLN A 644 -15.15 -16.03 10.37
CA GLN A 644 -14.56 -17.02 9.46
C GLN A 644 -15.19 -16.97 8.06
N ASP A 645 -16.53 -16.99 7.96
CA ASP A 645 -17.27 -16.89 6.69
C ASP A 645 -17.15 -15.52 6.01
N LYS A 646 -16.82 -14.46 6.75
CA LYS A 646 -16.49 -13.16 6.16
C LYS A 646 -15.04 -13.13 5.68
N LEU A 647 -14.12 -13.66 6.48
CA LEU A 647 -12.68 -13.57 6.28
C LEU A 647 -12.27 -14.16 4.93
N GLY A 648 -12.74 -15.35 4.58
CA GLY A 648 -12.47 -15.94 3.26
C GLY A 648 -12.95 -15.07 2.08
N ARG A 649 -14.07 -14.36 2.22
CA ARG A 649 -14.59 -13.43 1.20
C ARG A 649 -13.88 -12.08 1.17
N ALA A 650 -13.39 -11.60 2.31
CA ALA A 650 -12.61 -10.38 2.42
C ALA A 650 -11.20 -10.57 1.86
N LEU A 651 -10.53 -11.66 2.26
CA LEU A 651 -9.21 -12.06 1.74
C LEU A 651 -9.24 -12.28 0.23
N GLY A 652 -10.24 -13.00 -0.29
CA GLY A 652 -10.39 -13.20 -1.74
C GLY A 652 -10.51 -11.88 -2.53
N ARG A 653 -11.20 -10.87 -1.98
CA ARG A 653 -11.27 -9.53 -2.60
C ARG A 653 -9.93 -8.79 -2.54
N LEU A 654 -9.21 -8.87 -1.42
CA LEU A 654 -7.91 -8.22 -1.26
C LEU A 654 -6.84 -8.82 -2.19
N THR A 655 -6.85 -10.14 -2.41
CA THR A 655 -5.99 -10.83 -3.41
C THR A 655 -6.43 -10.55 -4.86
N GLU A 656 -7.67 -10.14 -5.12
CA GLU A 656 -8.08 -9.62 -6.44
C GLU A 656 -7.59 -8.18 -6.69
N GLU A 657 -7.31 -7.40 -5.63
CA GLU A 657 -6.79 -6.02 -5.72
C GLU A 657 -5.26 -5.96 -5.82
N ASP A 658 -4.56 -6.74 -4.98
CA ASP A 658 -3.09 -6.82 -4.93
C ASP A 658 -2.59 -8.26 -5.22
N PRO A 659 -1.92 -8.51 -6.36
CA PRO A 659 -1.41 -9.84 -6.73
C PRO A 659 -0.16 -10.27 -5.95
N THR A 660 0.46 -9.39 -5.14
CA THR A 660 1.50 -9.77 -4.15
C THR A 660 0.91 -10.12 -2.79
N PHE A 661 -0.38 -9.88 -2.56
CA PHE A 661 -1.04 -10.31 -1.34
C PHE A 661 -1.49 -11.78 -1.43
N MET A 662 -0.61 -12.68 -1.00
CA MET A 662 -0.84 -14.13 -1.04
C MET A 662 -1.50 -14.61 0.26
N VAL A 663 -2.47 -15.51 0.10
CA VAL A 663 -3.27 -16.08 1.20
C VAL A 663 -3.20 -17.61 1.12
N ASN A 664 -2.43 -18.21 2.02
CA ASN A 664 -2.25 -19.66 2.10
C ASN A 664 -2.92 -20.20 3.37
N SER A 665 -3.71 -21.27 3.23
CA SER A 665 -4.15 -22.06 4.39
C SER A 665 -3.11 -23.15 4.64
N ASP A 666 -2.50 -23.14 5.82
CA ASP A 666 -1.59 -24.20 6.25
C ASP A 666 -2.41 -25.42 6.71
N GLU A 667 -2.37 -26.51 5.93
CA GLU A 667 -3.13 -27.74 6.21
C GLU A 667 -2.69 -28.45 7.50
N GLU A 668 -1.45 -28.25 7.95
CA GLU A 668 -0.93 -28.89 9.17
C GLU A 668 -1.29 -28.08 10.42
N THR A 669 -1.13 -26.77 10.38
CA THR A 669 -1.38 -25.91 11.55
C THR A 669 -2.80 -25.34 11.61
N ASN A 670 -3.55 -25.46 10.51
CA ASN A 670 -4.90 -24.94 10.28
C ASN A 670 -5.00 -23.42 10.49
N GLU A 671 -3.92 -22.69 10.19
CA GLU A 671 -3.87 -21.23 10.21
C GLU A 671 -3.97 -20.64 8.81
N THR A 672 -4.57 -19.45 8.69
CA THR A 672 -4.51 -18.65 7.47
C THR A 672 -3.26 -17.77 7.53
N ILE A 673 -2.27 -18.12 6.72
CA ILE A 673 -1.02 -17.38 6.59
C ILE A 673 -1.18 -16.36 5.46
N LEU A 674 -1.04 -15.09 5.81
CA LEU A 674 -0.91 -13.97 4.89
C LEU A 674 0.56 -13.81 4.53
N THR A 675 0.88 -13.53 3.27
CA THR A 675 2.23 -13.13 2.85
C THR A 675 2.15 -11.90 1.95
N GLY A 676 3.03 -10.93 2.18
CA GLY A 676 3.04 -9.64 1.47
C GLY A 676 4.44 -9.02 1.39
N MET A 677 4.49 -7.79 0.85
CA MET A 677 5.76 -7.11 0.52
C MET A 677 6.51 -6.51 1.72
N GLY A 678 5.92 -6.52 2.91
CA GLY A 678 6.56 -6.05 4.14
C GLY A 678 5.58 -6.01 5.32
N GLU A 679 6.06 -5.51 6.46
CA GLU A 679 5.26 -5.44 7.69
C GLU A 679 4.18 -4.34 7.63
N LEU A 680 4.48 -3.19 7.02
CA LEU A 680 3.50 -2.11 6.82
C LEU A 680 2.39 -2.54 5.85
N HIS A 681 2.74 -3.27 4.79
CA HIS A 681 1.76 -3.87 3.87
C HIS A 681 0.74 -4.72 4.65
N LEU A 682 1.22 -5.63 5.49
CA LEU A 682 0.35 -6.56 6.23
C LEU A 682 -0.41 -5.89 7.38
N GLU A 683 0.15 -4.86 8.03
CA GLU A 683 -0.60 -4.00 8.96
C GLU A 683 -1.80 -3.32 8.26
N VAL A 684 -1.58 -2.74 7.08
CA VAL A 684 -2.63 -2.05 6.32
C VAL A 684 -3.71 -3.04 5.89
N ILE A 685 -3.34 -4.22 5.38
CA ILE A 685 -4.29 -5.29 5.05
C ILE A 685 -5.13 -5.71 6.27
N VAL A 686 -4.53 -5.92 7.44
CA VAL A 686 -5.25 -6.26 8.68
C VAL A 686 -6.17 -5.11 9.12
N SER A 687 -5.75 -3.86 8.93
CA SER A 687 -6.57 -2.68 9.18
C SER A 687 -7.81 -2.64 8.25
N ARG A 688 -7.61 -2.85 6.94
CA ARG A 688 -8.71 -2.94 5.95
C ARG A 688 -9.68 -4.09 6.25
N LEU A 689 -9.21 -5.27 6.65
CA LEU A 689 -10.07 -6.38 7.10
C LEU A 689 -11.00 -5.96 8.25
N LYS A 690 -10.51 -5.13 9.18
CA LYS A 690 -11.30 -4.64 10.32
C LYS A 690 -12.23 -3.49 9.96
N GLU A 691 -11.76 -2.49 9.21
CA GLU A 691 -12.51 -1.26 8.94
C GLU A 691 -13.46 -1.39 7.72
N GLU A 692 -13.01 -1.95 6.60
CA GLU A 692 -13.83 -2.08 5.37
C GLU A 692 -14.76 -3.30 5.40
N PHE A 693 -14.25 -4.44 5.90
CA PHE A 693 -14.97 -5.72 5.85
C PHE A 693 -15.64 -6.11 7.19
N ALA A 694 -15.43 -5.32 8.25
CA ALA A 694 -15.92 -5.58 9.60
C ALA A 694 -15.60 -7.00 10.10
N VAL A 695 -14.35 -7.45 9.92
CA VAL A 695 -13.83 -8.76 10.35
C VAL A 695 -12.82 -8.57 11.47
N GLU A 696 -13.13 -9.03 12.68
CA GLU A 696 -12.12 -9.05 13.75
C GLU A 696 -11.25 -10.31 13.65
N VAL A 697 -9.95 -10.08 13.41
CA VAL A 697 -8.91 -11.13 13.37
C VAL A 697 -7.95 -10.99 14.56
N ILE A 698 -7.44 -12.12 15.02
CA ILE A 698 -6.30 -12.21 15.95
C ILE A 698 -5.05 -12.39 15.10
N VAL A 699 -4.07 -11.51 15.28
CA VAL A 699 -2.78 -11.53 14.58
C VAL A 699 -1.75 -12.31 15.39
N GLY A 700 -0.93 -13.11 14.71
CA GLY A 700 0.20 -13.83 15.30
C GLY A 700 1.35 -14.04 14.32
N ARG A 701 2.48 -14.53 14.82
CA ARG A 701 3.57 -15.02 13.96
C ARG A 701 3.18 -16.40 13.40
N PRO A 702 3.52 -16.72 12.14
CA PRO A 702 3.31 -18.07 11.59
C PRO A 702 3.93 -19.15 12.49
N LYS A 703 3.19 -20.23 12.73
CA LYS A 703 3.73 -21.40 13.42
C LYS A 703 4.81 -22.06 12.55
N VAL A 704 5.93 -22.42 13.17
CA VAL A 704 6.94 -23.28 12.53
C VAL A 704 6.45 -24.73 12.57
N ALA A 705 6.38 -25.37 11.41
CA ALA A 705 6.04 -26.77 11.24
C ALA A 705 7.19 -27.71 11.68
N PHE A 706 7.48 -27.73 12.99
CA PHE A 706 8.48 -28.66 13.56
C PHE A 706 8.08 -30.12 13.32
N ARG A 707 9.07 -31.00 13.26
CA ARG A 707 8.89 -32.46 13.21
C ARG A 707 9.59 -33.14 14.38
N GLU A 708 9.24 -34.40 14.62
CA GLU A 708 9.92 -35.28 15.57
C GLU A 708 10.67 -36.40 14.80
N THR A 709 11.83 -36.83 15.29
CA THR A 709 12.52 -38.03 14.77
C THR A 709 13.36 -38.70 15.87
N VAL A 710 14.07 -39.78 15.57
CA VAL A 710 14.90 -40.56 16.51
C VAL A 710 16.37 -40.53 16.13
N LEU A 711 17.26 -40.58 17.11
CA LEU A 711 18.72 -40.67 16.88
C LEU A 711 19.30 -42.07 17.13
N ARG A 712 18.54 -43.00 17.73
CA ARG A 712 19.01 -44.34 18.08
C ARG A 712 18.00 -45.42 17.77
N GLN A 713 18.48 -46.66 17.74
CA GLN A 713 17.65 -47.85 17.65
C GLN A 713 17.10 -48.22 19.04
N ALA A 714 15.83 -48.61 19.13
CA ALA A 714 15.20 -49.09 20.37
C ALA A 714 14.06 -50.08 20.11
N HIS A 715 13.77 -50.91 21.12
CA HIS A 715 12.69 -51.90 21.08
C HIS A 715 11.62 -51.61 22.14
N ALA A 716 10.36 -51.97 21.83
CA ALA A 716 9.28 -52.00 22.80
C ALA A 716 8.22 -53.07 22.49
N GLU A 717 7.51 -53.48 23.54
CA GLU A 717 6.33 -54.32 23.46
C GLU A 717 5.07 -53.44 23.46
N GLY A 718 4.23 -53.59 22.45
CA GLY A 718 2.87 -53.05 22.42
C GLY A 718 1.86 -54.15 22.70
N LYS A 719 1.19 -54.13 23.85
CA LYS A 719 0.22 -55.17 24.24
C LYS A 719 -1.09 -54.54 24.69
N TYR A 720 -2.18 -54.85 23.99
CA TYR A 720 -3.54 -54.42 24.32
C TYR A 720 -4.40 -55.66 24.63
N ILE A 721 -4.82 -55.77 25.89
CA ILE A 721 -5.74 -56.81 26.37
C ILE A 721 -6.90 -56.10 27.07
N ARG A 722 -8.13 -56.29 26.58
CA ARG A 722 -9.33 -55.70 27.18
C ARG A 722 -10.55 -56.60 27.02
N GLN A 723 -11.28 -56.81 28.11
CA GLN A 723 -12.47 -57.67 28.17
C GLN A 723 -13.68 -56.86 28.63
N THR A 724 -14.35 -56.19 27.70
CA THR A 724 -15.52 -55.31 27.97
C THR A 724 -16.84 -55.99 27.62
N GLY A 725 -17.30 -56.90 28.48
CA GLY A 725 -18.69 -57.42 28.47
C GLY A 725 -19.16 -58.17 27.22
N GLY A 726 -18.26 -58.50 26.29
CA GLY A 726 -18.54 -59.14 25.01
C GLY A 726 -17.26 -59.79 24.46
N ARG A 727 -17.11 -59.86 23.13
CA ARG A 727 -15.84 -60.32 22.50
C ARG A 727 -14.65 -59.57 23.09
N GLY A 728 -13.62 -60.29 23.51
CA GLY A 728 -12.38 -59.69 24.00
C GLY A 728 -11.66 -58.95 22.88
N GLN A 729 -10.65 -58.18 23.28
CA GLN A 729 -9.75 -57.47 22.38
C GLN A 729 -8.31 -57.82 22.79
N TYR A 730 -7.61 -58.55 21.92
CA TYR A 730 -6.23 -58.98 22.11
C TYR A 730 -5.35 -58.58 20.92
N GLY A 731 -4.31 -57.79 21.17
CA GLY A 731 -3.26 -57.50 20.19
C GLY A 731 -1.91 -57.40 20.88
N HIS A 732 -0.89 -58.02 20.32
CA HIS A 732 0.46 -57.99 20.87
C HIS A 732 1.50 -57.93 19.74
N VAL A 733 2.36 -56.90 19.78
CA VAL A 733 3.42 -56.65 18.81
C VAL A 733 4.72 -56.28 19.51
N VAL A 734 5.85 -56.67 18.92
CA VAL A 734 7.19 -56.23 19.32
C VAL A 734 7.76 -55.41 18.18
N LEU A 735 7.97 -54.12 18.44
CA LEU A 735 8.45 -53.16 17.45
C LEU A 735 9.89 -52.75 17.74
N GLU A 736 10.67 -52.67 16.68
CA GLU A 736 12.01 -52.10 16.64
C GLU A 736 11.95 -50.79 15.85
N ILE A 737 12.37 -49.69 16.46
CA ILE A 737 12.41 -48.36 15.85
C ILE A 737 13.87 -47.99 15.61
N SER A 738 14.16 -47.39 14.45
CA SER A 738 15.49 -46.92 14.06
C SER A 738 15.39 -45.66 13.18
N PRO A 739 16.46 -44.84 13.07
CA PRO A 739 16.48 -43.70 12.15
C PRO A 739 16.34 -44.17 10.69
N GLY A 740 15.49 -43.49 9.91
CA GLY A 740 15.33 -43.71 8.47
C GLY A 740 16.11 -42.70 7.63
N ASP A 741 16.29 -42.98 6.33
CA ASP A 741 16.88 -42.00 5.40
C ASP A 741 15.85 -40.86 5.14
N PRO A 742 16.22 -39.57 5.30
CA PRO A 742 15.34 -38.44 5.00
C PRO A 742 14.76 -38.40 3.59
N LYS A 743 15.36 -39.10 2.61
CA LYS A 743 14.86 -39.21 1.23
C LYS A 743 13.79 -40.30 1.06
N GLU A 744 13.78 -41.29 1.93
CA GLU A 744 12.84 -42.43 1.90
C GLU A 744 11.71 -42.28 2.94
N GLY A 745 11.87 -41.40 3.93
CA GLY A 745 10.79 -40.99 4.84
C GLY A 745 10.43 -42.05 5.89
N PHE A 746 9.16 -42.46 5.91
CA PHE A 746 8.68 -43.55 6.78
C PHE A 746 8.87 -44.90 6.09
N GLN A 747 9.44 -45.87 6.82
CA GLN A 747 9.67 -47.22 6.32
C GLN A 747 9.10 -48.26 7.27
N PHE A 748 8.11 -49.03 6.83
CA PHE A 748 7.62 -50.20 7.55
C PHE A 748 8.30 -51.48 7.03
N VAL A 749 8.91 -52.25 7.93
CA VAL A 749 9.54 -53.53 7.63
C VAL A 749 8.81 -54.63 8.39
N ASN A 750 8.44 -55.71 7.71
CA ASN A 750 7.80 -56.87 8.31
C ASN A 750 8.81 -58.03 8.41
N SER A 751 9.29 -58.32 9.62
CA SER A 751 10.23 -59.41 9.91
C SER A 751 9.58 -60.63 10.60
N ILE A 752 8.24 -60.68 10.69
CA ILE A 752 7.51 -61.77 11.37
C ILE A 752 7.84 -63.14 10.76
N LYS A 753 8.18 -64.08 11.64
CA LYS A 753 8.47 -65.49 11.31
C LYS A 753 7.40 -66.41 11.91
N GLY A 754 7.20 -67.56 11.29
CA GLY A 754 6.34 -68.64 11.81
C GLY A 754 4.84 -68.33 11.93
N GLY A 755 4.36 -67.16 11.49
CA GLY A 755 2.95 -66.77 11.61
C GLY A 755 2.54 -66.21 12.97
N ALA A 756 3.49 -65.73 13.79
CA ALA A 756 3.24 -65.14 15.11
C ALA A 756 2.20 -63.99 15.10
N ILE A 757 2.06 -63.30 13.97
CA ILE A 757 0.91 -62.45 13.65
C ILE A 757 0.35 -62.88 12.28
N PRO A 758 -0.96 -63.19 12.17
CA PRO A 758 -1.63 -63.46 10.88
C PRO A 758 -1.52 -62.27 9.92
N GLN A 759 -1.23 -62.54 8.64
CA GLN A 759 -0.92 -61.49 7.65
C GLN A 759 -2.04 -60.45 7.48
N ASN A 760 -3.30 -60.82 7.67
CA ASN A 760 -4.45 -59.92 7.61
C ASN A 760 -4.43 -58.82 8.70
N PHE A 761 -3.74 -59.02 9.83
CA PHE A 761 -3.61 -58.00 10.87
C PHE A 761 -2.39 -57.07 10.69
N ILE A 762 -1.45 -57.40 9.81
CA ILE A 762 -0.23 -56.61 9.61
C ILE A 762 -0.53 -55.19 9.06
N PRO A 763 -1.44 -54.99 8.08
CA PRO A 763 -1.86 -53.64 7.68
C PRO A 763 -2.52 -52.82 8.81
N ALA A 764 -3.15 -53.49 9.79
CA ALA A 764 -3.72 -52.81 10.95
C ALA A 764 -2.64 -52.36 11.95
N VAL A 765 -1.54 -53.12 12.08
CA VAL A 765 -0.35 -52.72 12.83
C VAL A 765 0.32 -51.50 12.18
N GLU A 766 0.56 -51.56 10.87
CA GLU A 766 1.14 -50.45 10.10
C GLU A 766 0.28 -49.17 10.21
N LYS A 767 -1.04 -49.28 10.03
CA LYS A 767 -1.97 -48.16 10.21
C LYS A 767 -1.97 -47.61 11.65
N GLY A 768 -1.77 -48.46 12.65
CA GLY A 768 -1.63 -48.06 14.06
C GLY A 768 -0.33 -47.30 14.35
N ILE A 769 0.75 -47.58 13.60
CA ILE A 769 2.00 -46.82 13.61
C ILE A 769 1.82 -45.48 12.91
N ILE A 770 1.25 -45.44 11.71
CA ILE A 770 1.03 -44.20 10.93
C ILE A 770 0.16 -43.20 11.71
N GLU A 771 -0.94 -43.65 12.32
CA GLU A 771 -1.77 -42.78 13.17
C GLU A 771 -1.07 -42.37 14.48
N ALA A 772 -0.11 -43.16 14.99
CA ALA A 772 0.73 -42.77 16.12
C ALA A 772 1.81 -41.73 15.73
N MET A 773 2.25 -41.72 14.47
CA MET A 773 3.23 -40.76 13.95
C MET A 773 2.62 -39.38 13.69
N GLN A 774 1.31 -39.27 13.44
CA GLN A 774 0.64 -37.97 13.22
C GLN A 774 0.74 -37.01 14.41
N LYS A 775 0.71 -37.51 15.65
CA LYS A 775 1.02 -36.73 16.87
C LYS A 775 2.06 -37.47 17.70
N GLY A 776 3.33 -37.10 17.49
CA GLY A 776 4.49 -37.62 18.21
C GLY A 776 4.43 -37.42 19.73
N VAL A 777 5.22 -38.19 20.45
CA VAL A 777 5.14 -38.31 21.92
C VAL A 777 6.01 -37.28 22.63
N TYR A 778 7.08 -36.82 22.00
CA TYR A 778 8.11 -36.02 22.65
C TYR A 778 7.65 -34.56 22.82
N ALA A 779 6.99 -34.03 21.78
CA ALA A 779 6.55 -32.65 21.71
C ALA A 779 5.18 -32.48 21.00
N GLY A 780 4.50 -33.55 20.59
CA GLY A 780 3.20 -33.47 19.91
C GLY A 780 3.26 -32.94 18.47
N TYR A 781 4.34 -33.17 17.73
CA TYR A 781 4.49 -32.84 16.31
C TYR A 781 4.57 -34.11 15.44
N PRO A 782 4.36 -34.04 14.11
CA PRO A 782 4.44 -35.21 13.25
C PRO A 782 5.84 -35.84 13.22
N VAL A 783 5.89 -37.18 13.29
CA VAL A 783 7.14 -37.95 13.28
C VAL A 783 7.57 -38.25 11.84
N VAL A 784 8.84 -38.02 11.50
CA VAL A 784 9.42 -38.21 10.16
C VAL A 784 10.77 -38.94 10.22
N ASN A 785 11.20 -39.50 9.08
CA ASN A 785 12.52 -40.14 8.91
C ASN A 785 12.76 -41.29 9.90
N VAL A 786 11.81 -42.23 9.97
CA VAL A 786 11.85 -43.36 10.92
C VAL A 786 11.58 -44.68 10.18
N ARG A 787 12.44 -45.67 10.44
CA ARG A 787 12.24 -47.06 10.04
C ARG A 787 11.72 -47.87 11.22
N VAL A 788 10.55 -48.47 11.05
CA VAL A 788 9.89 -49.32 12.06
C VAL A 788 9.83 -50.75 11.55
N ASN A 789 10.49 -51.67 12.25
CA ASN A 789 10.53 -53.08 11.96
C ASN A 789 9.61 -53.84 12.95
N LEU A 790 8.66 -54.61 12.41
CA LEU A 790 7.81 -55.52 13.16
C LEU A 790 8.54 -56.86 13.32
N VAL A 791 9.07 -57.11 14.51
CA VAL A 791 10.01 -58.22 14.76
C VAL A 791 9.31 -59.48 15.23
N ASP A 792 8.33 -59.33 16.14
CA ASP A 792 7.62 -60.44 16.79
C ASP A 792 6.23 -59.99 17.28
N GLY A 793 5.44 -60.91 17.85
CA GLY A 793 4.14 -60.61 18.46
C GLY A 793 3.35 -61.86 18.85
N SER A 794 2.07 -61.70 19.18
CA SER A 794 1.15 -62.83 19.32
C SER A 794 -0.32 -62.42 19.10
N PHE A 795 -1.17 -63.40 18.81
CA PHE A 795 -2.62 -63.23 18.64
C PHE A 795 -3.39 -64.25 19.50
N HIS A 796 -4.71 -64.10 19.57
CA HIS A 796 -5.64 -65.07 20.16
C HIS A 796 -6.79 -65.33 19.19
N ASP A 797 -7.06 -66.60 18.83
CA ASP A 797 -7.94 -66.96 17.71
C ASP A 797 -9.37 -66.37 17.79
N VAL A 798 -9.87 -66.10 18.99
CA VAL A 798 -11.25 -65.66 19.24
C VAL A 798 -11.36 -64.16 19.57
N ASP A 799 -10.30 -63.57 20.15
CA ASP A 799 -10.31 -62.21 20.72
C ASP A 799 -9.38 -61.23 19.99
N SER A 800 -8.57 -61.68 19.04
CA SER A 800 -7.79 -60.77 18.20
C SER A 800 -8.64 -60.07 17.16
N SER A 801 -8.37 -58.76 17.00
CA SER A 801 -9.05 -57.89 16.05
C SER A 801 -8.05 -56.90 15.45
N GLU A 802 -8.37 -56.37 14.26
CA GLU A 802 -7.61 -55.29 13.64
C GLU A 802 -7.49 -54.09 14.58
N LEU A 803 -8.57 -53.74 15.30
CA LEU A 803 -8.57 -52.63 16.25
C LEU A 803 -7.63 -52.88 17.44
N ALA A 804 -7.58 -54.11 17.95
CA ALA A 804 -6.70 -54.48 19.05
C ALA A 804 -5.22 -54.43 18.62
N PHE A 805 -4.90 -54.95 17.43
CA PHE A 805 -3.55 -54.85 16.86
C PHE A 805 -3.14 -53.41 16.55
N LYS A 806 -4.05 -52.59 16.03
CA LYS A 806 -3.84 -51.15 15.77
C LYS A 806 -3.53 -50.37 17.05
N ILE A 807 -4.28 -50.62 18.13
CA ILE A 807 -4.05 -49.98 19.44
C ILE A 807 -2.72 -50.48 20.05
N ALA A 808 -2.46 -51.79 19.99
CA ALA A 808 -1.19 -52.37 20.45
C ALA A 808 0.01 -51.76 19.72
N ALA A 809 -0.08 -51.60 18.39
CA ALA A 809 0.95 -50.95 17.57
C ALA A 809 1.15 -49.48 17.95
N SER A 810 0.07 -48.72 18.18
CA SER A 810 0.17 -47.34 18.68
C SER A 810 0.84 -47.26 20.05
N MET A 811 0.59 -48.21 20.95
CA MET A 811 1.24 -48.27 22.27
C MET A 811 2.73 -48.63 22.17
N GLY A 812 3.06 -49.70 21.45
CA GLY A 812 4.45 -50.15 21.26
C GLY A 812 5.31 -49.11 20.54
N PHE A 813 4.75 -48.44 19.51
CA PHE A 813 5.45 -47.36 18.81
C PHE A 813 5.82 -46.23 19.76
N LYS A 814 4.87 -45.79 20.60
CA LYS A 814 5.07 -44.65 21.51
C LYS A 814 6.11 -44.93 22.61
N ASP A 815 6.16 -46.15 23.12
CA ASP A 815 7.18 -46.57 24.09
C ASP A 815 8.58 -46.72 23.43
N ALA A 816 8.67 -47.39 22.28
CA ALA A 816 9.93 -47.48 21.52
C ALA A 816 10.46 -46.10 21.11
N PHE A 817 9.58 -45.19 20.68
CA PHE A 817 9.94 -43.84 20.24
C PHE A 817 10.57 -43.02 21.38
N MET A 818 10.02 -43.10 22.60
CA MET A 818 10.61 -42.45 23.78
C MET A 818 11.95 -43.06 24.20
N LYS A 819 12.18 -44.35 23.93
CA LYS A 819 13.46 -45.04 24.18
C LYS A 819 14.52 -44.77 23.11
N ALA A 820 14.11 -44.42 21.89
CA ALA A 820 14.96 -44.23 20.71
C ALA A 820 15.75 -42.91 20.67
N GLN A 821 15.85 -42.20 21.80
CA GLN A 821 16.38 -40.83 21.91
C GLN A 821 15.71 -39.87 20.89
N PRO A 822 14.45 -39.47 21.14
CA PRO A 822 13.72 -38.60 20.24
C PRO A 822 14.25 -37.17 20.26
N VAL A 823 14.18 -36.49 19.12
CA VAL A 823 14.63 -35.10 18.93
C VAL A 823 13.65 -34.32 18.06
N LEU A 824 13.66 -32.98 18.23
CA LEU A 824 12.94 -32.06 17.36
C LEU A 824 13.77 -31.71 16.12
N LEU A 825 13.09 -31.54 14.99
CA LEU A 825 13.61 -30.97 13.75
C LEU A 825 12.90 -29.65 13.43
N GLU A 826 13.65 -28.65 12.98
CA GLU A 826 13.14 -27.39 12.40
C GLU A 826 13.40 -27.36 10.89
N PRO A 827 12.53 -26.67 10.10
CA PRO A 827 12.77 -26.45 8.69
C PRO A 827 13.88 -25.40 8.50
N TYR A 828 14.88 -25.78 7.71
CA TYR A 828 15.93 -24.92 7.18
C TYR A 828 15.60 -24.53 5.73
N MET A 829 15.92 -23.29 5.42
CA MET A 829 15.63 -22.62 4.16
C MET A 829 16.94 -22.28 3.46
N ALA A 830 16.97 -22.45 2.13
CA ALA A 830 17.96 -21.79 1.30
C ALA A 830 17.59 -20.31 1.19
N LEU A 831 18.50 -19.43 1.58
CA LEU A 831 18.38 -17.97 1.53
C LEU A 831 19.43 -17.40 0.58
N GLU A 832 18.98 -16.73 -0.47
CA GLU A 832 19.80 -15.90 -1.36
C GLU A 832 19.57 -14.43 -1.01
N VAL A 833 20.65 -13.67 -0.78
CA VAL A 833 20.59 -12.21 -0.55
C VAL A 833 21.49 -11.49 -1.55
N SER A 834 20.94 -10.60 -2.37
CA SER A 834 21.72 -9.67 -3.20
C SER A 834 21.83 -8.32 -2.50
N THR A 835 23.04 -7.77 -2.37
CA THR A 835 23.32 -6.51 -1.67
C THR A 835 24.55 -5.80 -2.27
N PRO A 836 24.67 -4.45 -2.20
CA PRO A 836 25.91 -3.77 -2.58
C PRO A 836 27.10 -4.20 -1.71
N GLU A 837 28.32 -4.16 -2.27
CA GLU A 837 29.55 -4.63 -1.59
C GLU A 837 29.80 -3.95 -0.23
N GLU A 838 29.43 -2.69 -0.09
CA GLU A 838 29.50 -1.89 1.14
C GLU A 838 28.81 -2.55 2.35
N TYR A 839 27.64 -3.17 2.14
CA TYR A 839 26.81 -3.75 3.20
C TYR A 839 27.02 -5.26 3.37
N ALA A 840 27.72 -5.92 2.46
CA ALA A 840 27.83 -7.38 2.41
C ALA A 840 28.36 -8.00 3.72
N ASN A 841 29.30 -7.32 4.40
CA ASN A 841 29.84 -7.76 5.69
C ASN A 841 28.79 -7.70 6.81
N SER A 842 27.96 -6.64 6.83
CA SER A 842 26.87 -6.46 7.80
C SER A 842 25.77 -7.52 7.60
N VAL A 843 25.43 -7.80 6.34
CA VAL A 843 24.46 -8.86 5.96
C VAL A 843 24.96 -10.25 6.39
N VAL A 844 26.23 -10.58 6.16
CA VAL A 844 26.82 -11.84 6.63
C VAL A 844 26.82 -11.94 8.15
N GLY A 845 27.19 -10.87 8.87
CA GLY A 845 27.15 -10.84 10.33
C GLY A 845 25.74 -11.10 10.88
N TYR A 846 24.72 -10.51 10.25
CA TYR A 846 23.32 -10.71 10.60
C TYR A 846 22.82 -12.15 10.35
N ILE A 847 23.12 -12.72 9.18
CA ILE A 847 22.76 -14.12 8.86
C ILE A 847 23.39 -15.07 9.89
N CYS A 848 24.68 -14.91 10.19
CA CYS A 848 25.38 -15.72 11.19
C CYS A 848 24.79 -15.56 12.60
N ALA A 849 24.35 -14.35 12.99
CA ALA A 849 23.70 -14.11 14.28
C ALA A 849 22.36 -14.86 14.42
N ARG A 850 21.58 -14.99 13.32
CA ARG A 850 20.33 -15.76 13.26
C ARG A 850 20.54 -17.25 12.96
N ARG A 851 21.64 -17.83 13.47
CA ARG A 851 22.07 -19.24 13.30
C ARG A 851 22.25 -19.68 11.83
N GLY A 852 22.35 -18.73 10.90
CA GLY A 852 22.56 -18.98 9.49
C GLY A 852 23.98 -19.40 9.17
N LYS A 853 24.13 -20.21 8.12
CA LYS A 853 25.42 -20.69 7.62
C LYS A 853 25.59 -20.26 6.17
N ILE A 854 26.62 -19.49 5.88
CA ILE A 854 26.97 -19.10 4.50
C ILE A 854 27.46 -20.34 3.75
N ILE A 855 26.91 -20.56 2.55
CA ILE A 855 27.34 -21.60 1.58
C ILE A 855 28.38 -21.00 0.63
N ASN A 856 28.03 -19.87 0.01
CA ASN A 856 28.87 -19.20 -1.00
C ASN A 856 28.65 -17.67 -0.98
N MET A 857 29.58 -16.93 -1.58
CA MET A 857 29.42 -15.52 -1.90
C MET A 857 29.94 -15.25 -3.32
N GLU A 858 29.09 -14.66 -4.17
CA GLU A 858 29.35 -14.46 -5.60
C GLU A 858 29.24 -12.98 -5.97
N ASN A 859 30.10 -12.50 -6.87
CA ASN A 859 30.06 -11.12 -7.36
C ASN A 859 29.26 -11.06 -8.68
N LYS A 860 28.21 -10.24 -8.73
CA LYS A 860 27.35 -10.04 -9.91
C LYS A 860 27.28 -8.55 -10.25
N GLY A 861 28.27 -8.09 -11.03
CA GLY A 861 28.42 -6.67 -11.35
C GLY A 861 28.78 -5.85 -10.11
N LYS A 862 27.97 -4.82 -9.78
CA LYS A 862 28.12 -4.00 -8.56
C LYS A 862 27.50 -4.63 -7.29
N GLN A 863 26.81 -5.77 -7.41
CA GLN A 863 26.16 -6.46 -6.28
C GLN A 863 26.93 -7.73 -5.88
N LYS A 864 26.84 -8.10 -4.61
CA LYS A 864 27.23 -9.42 -4.10
C LYS A 864 26.00 -10.23 -3.75
N ILE A 865 26.01 -11.49 -4.16
CA ILE A 865 25.02 -12.49 -3.81
C ILE A 865 25.59 -13.36 -2.70
N VAL A 866 24.87 -13.47 -1.60
CA VAL A 866 25.19 -14.30 -0.43
C VAL A 866 24.22 -15.47 -0.42
N LEU A 867 24.73 -16.70 -0.63
CA LEU A 867 23.96 -17.94 -0.56
C LEU A 867 24.15 -18.57 0.82
N SER A 868 23.07 -18.95 1.50
CA SER A 868 23.10 -19.39 2.89
C SER A 868 21.99 -20.38 3.26
N GLU A 869 22.21 -21.20 4.30
CA GLU A 869 21.22 -22.06 4.94
C GLU A 869 20.77 -21.40 6.26
N VAL A 870 19.47 -21.15 6.44
CA VAL A 870 18.92 -20.47 7.64
C VAL A 870 17.73 -21.23 8.24
N PRO A 871 17.61 -21.38 9.57
CA PRO A 871 16.43 -21.96 10.20
C PRO A 871 15.24 -20.98 10.13
N LEU A 872 14.10 -21.43 9.60
CA LEU A 872 12.91 -20.58 9.39
C LEU A 872 12.43 -19.88 10.67
N SER A 873 12.60 -20.53 11.83
CA SER A 873 12.26 -19.97 13.14
C SER A 873 12.99 -18.68 13.49
N GLU A 874 14.22 -18.50 12.96
CA GLU A 874 15.03 -17.30 13.15
C GLU A 874 14.83 -16.29 12.02
N MET A 875 13.92 -16.52 11.06
CA MET A 875 13.72 -15.62 9.90
C MET A 875 12.48 -14.74 10.02
N PHE A 876 11.71 -14.80 11.12
CA PHE A 876 10.63 -13.83 11.35
C PHE A 876 11.18 -12.40 11.48
N GLY A 877 10.57 -11.47 10.74
CA GLY A 877 10.97 -10.05 10.66
C GLY A 877 12.20 -9.75 9.79
N TYR A 878 12.79 -10.74 9.11
CA TYR A 878 14.11 -10.57 8.49
C TYR A 878 14.20 -9.47 7.43
N ALA A 879 13.11 -9.23 6.67
CA ALA A 879 13.09 -8.21 5.62
C ALA A 879 13.27 -6.79 6.17
N SER A 880 12.72 -6.49 7.35
CA SER A 880 12.79 -5.16 7.99
C SER A 880 14.19 -4.86 8.53
N ASP A 881 14.80 -5.84 9.21
CA ASP A 881 16.19 -5.76 9.65
C ASP A 881 17.15 -5.64 8.46
N LEU A 882 16.96 -6.49 7.42
CA LEU A 882 17.84 -6.52 6.25
C LEU A 882 17.79 -5.21 5.47
N ARG A 883 16.61 -4.60 5.33
CA ARG A 883 16.46 -3.25 4.78
C ARG A 883 17.21 -2.23 5.63
N SER A 884 17.07 -2.27 6.96
CA SER A 884 17.75 -1.35 7.88
C SER A 884 19.29 -1.47 7.77
N LEU A 885 19.81 -2.69 7.65
CA LEU A 885 21.25 -2.99 7.50
C LEU A 885 21.84 -2.64 6.12
N SER A 886 21.00 -2.41 5.10
CA SER A 886 21.43 -2.17 3.71
C SER A 886 20.96 -0.82 3.14
N SER A 887 20.46 0.07 4.00
CA SER A 887 19.77 1.31 3.59
C SER A 887 18.64 1.06 2.57
N GLY A 888 17.97 -0.10 2.63
CA GLY A 888 16.94 -0.54 1.69
C GLY A 888 17.44 -1.16 0.38
N ARG A 889 18.76 -1.19 0.12
CA ARG A 889 19.35 -1.65 -1.15
C ARG A 889 19.56 -3.17 -1.26
N ALA A 890 19.26 -3.97 -0.22
CA ALA A 890 19.36 -5.43 -0.29
C ALA A 890 18.01 -6.09 -0.61
N ASN A 891 18.04 -7.05 -1.53
CA ASN A 891 16.92 -7.94 -1.86
C ASN A 891 17.24 -9.36 -1.39
N ALA A 892 16.22 -10.11 -0.97
CA ALA A 892 16.38 -11.49 -0.53
C ALA A 892 15.26 -12.39 -1.04
N SER A 893 15.57 -13.65 -1.28
CA SER A 893 14.62 -14.70 -1.64
C SER A 893 14.91 -15.98 -0.85
N MET A 894 13.87 -16.75 -0.55
CA MET A 894 13.94 -17.86 0.40
C MET A 894 13.08 -19.05 -0.06
N GLN A 895 13.63 -20.26 0.00
CA GLN A 895 12.94 -21.50 -0.35
C GLN A 895 13.24 -22.59 0.69
N PHE A 896 12.31 -23.53 0.89
CA PHE A 896 12.55 -24.67 1.78
C PHE A 896 13.61 -25.60 1.19
N ASP A 897 14.55 -26.04 2.02
CA ASP A 897 15.63 -26.96 1.64
C ASP A 897 15.51 -28.30 2.38
N LYS A 898 15.59 -28.30 3.71
CA LYS A 898 15.61 -29.54 4.51
C LYS A 898 15.13 -29.36 5.94
N TYR A 899 14.84 -30.46 6.63
CA TYR A 899 14.67 -30.48 8.08
C TYR A 899 16.01 -30.82 8.77
N GLN A 900 16.34 -30.11 9.85
CA GLN A 900 17.57 -30.32 10.62
C GLN A 900 17.29 -30.25 12.13
N GLN A 901 18.14 -30.91 12.93
CA GLN A 901 17.94 -31.02 14.39
C GLN A 901 18.02 -29.67 15.10
N VAL A 902 17.00 -29.38 15.93
CA VAL A 902 16.93 -28.19 16.78
C VAL A 902 18.00 -28.24 17.88
N PRO A 903 18.75 -27.15 18.15
CA PRO A 903 19.66 -27.06 19.28
C PRO A 903 18.98 -27.36 20.63
N GLY A 904 19.63 -28.12 21.51
CA GLY A 904 19.00 -28.70 22.70
C GLY A 904 18.31 -27.71 23.64
N GLU A 905 18.88 -26.52 23.83
CA GLU A 905 18.28 -25.45 24.65
C GLU A 905 16.99 -24.89 24.03
N ILE A 906 16.96 -24.74 22.70
CA ILE A 906 15.80 -24.23 21.95
C ILE A 906 14.70 -25.29 21.97
N ALA A 907 15.05 -26.57 21.76
CA ALA A 907 14.12 -27.69 21.85
C ALA A 907 13.44 -27.77 23.23
N GLN A 908 14.18 -27.58 24.32
CA GLN A 908 13.62 -27.57 25.68
C GLN A 908 12.64 -26.41 25.92
N LYS A 909 12.89 -25.22 25.37
CA LYS A 909 11.95 -24.08 25.43
C LYS A 909 10.64 -24.40 24.71
N ILE A 910 10.71 -24.84 23.44
CA ILE A 910 9.53 -25.22 22.62
C ILE A 910 8.67 -26.28 23.33
N ILE A 911 9.30 -27.31 23.89
CA ILE A 911 8.62 -28.38 24.63
C ILE A 911 7.90 -27.85 25.88
N THR A 912 8.49 -26.86 26.55
CA THR A 912 7.94 -26.25 27.77
C THR A 912 6.75 -25.35 27.44
N GLU A 913 6.91 -24.42 26.49
CA GLU A 913 5.85 -23.52 26.02
C GLU A 913 4.62 -24.28 25.52
N LYS A 914 4.82 -25.35 24.74
CA LYS A 914 3.72 -26.17 24.23
C LYS A 914 2.99 -26.92 25.35
N LYS A 915 3.71 -27.40 26.37
CA LYS A 915 3.12 -28.02 27.58
C LYS A 915 2.38 -27.02 28.48
N GLU A 916 2.75 -25.73 28.46
CA GLU A 916 1.98 -24.68 29.12
C GLU A 916 0.74 -24.28 28.33
N ARG A 917 0.82 -24.27 27.00
CA ARG A 917 -0.31 -23.99 26.10
C ARG A 917 -1.38 -25.08 26.18
N GLU A 918 -1.01 -26.35 26.06
CA GLU A 918 -1.96 -27.48 26.24
C GLU A 918 -2.61 -27.47 27.65
N LYS A 919 -1.95 -26.95 28.70
CA LYS A 919 -2.54 -26.78 30.04
C LYS A 919 -3.47 -25.57 30.18
N LYS A 920 -3.37 -24.58 29.29
CA LYS A 920 -4.31 -23.44 29.19
C LYS A 920 -5.53 -23.83 28.37
N ASP A 921 -5.32 -24.54 27.27
CA ASP A 921 -6.39 -24.98 26.35
C ASP A 921 -7.24 -26.14 26.93
N GLN A 922 -6.82 -26.74 28.06
CA GLN A 922 -7.55 -27.74 28.84
C GLN A 922 -8.24 -27.18 30.10
N ARG A 923 -8.31 -25.86 30.28
CA ARG A 923 -8.89 -25.17 31.45
C ARG A 923 -10.04 -24.24 31.07
#